data_AF-A0A6A3CCD7-F1
#
_entry.id   AF-A0A6A3CCD7-F1
#
_cell.length_a   1.000
_cell.length_b   1.000
_cell.length_c   1.000
_cell.angle_alpha   90.00
_cell.angle_beta   90.00
_cell.angle_gamma   90.00
#
_symmetry.space_group_name_H-M   'P 1'
#
loop_
_entity.id
_entity.type
_entity.pdbx_description
1 polymer ?
#
loop_
_entity_poly.entity_id
_entity_poly.type
_entity_poly.pdbx_seq_one_letter_code
_entity_poly.pdbx_strand_id
1 'polypeptide(L)'
;MMLHDVSALQLSRLPLVYRFSASSFNATARSSRFLLLTKKLQSARKIIVRKSLSDSYFSSFTVAASKNVFALGAQGDASSSLTDQLQSLSTISDDPQVIPGVDIEGVLEDKKIEVEAKPRSIPTPGAGQKVYEIDPLLLGFRDHIDYRYAQYKRMREDIDKYEGGLEVFSRGYEKLGFICSETGITYREWAPGARSAALIGDFNNWNPNADIMSQNEFGVWEIFLPNNADGSPPIPHGSQVKIRMETQSGIKDSIPAWIKFSVQAPGGISYSGIYYDPPEEEPKINTYANFRDDVLPRIKRLGYNAVQIMAIQEHSYYASFGYHLNHNIISNLYLSVYHVTNFFAPSSRFGTPDDLKSLIDGAHELGLFVLMDIVHSHASNNVLDGLNMFDGTDSHYFHSGTKGHHWMWDSRLFNYGSWEVVRFLLSNARWWLEEYKFDGFRFDGVTSMMYTHHGLQVTFTGNYSEYFGYATDVDAVIYLMLVNDMIHGLYPEAVTIGEDVSGMPTFCLPVQGGGVGFDYRLHMAVADKWIELLKKRDEEWQMGDIIHTLTNRRWLEKCVVYAESHDQALVGDKTIAFWLMDKDMYDFMALDKTSTPLIDRGIALHKMIRLITMGLGGEGYLNFMGNEFGHPEWIDFPRGEQRLHSGKVIPGNNFSYDKCRRRFDLGDAGKLRYHGMQEFDKAMQHVEDEYGFMTSEHQYVSRKDEGDRVIVFERGNLVFVFNFHWHESYFDYRVGCLRPGKYKIVLDSDDPLFGGFNRLKHDVEYFSSEGWYDDRPRSLLVYAPCRTAVVYALVEDKQKPIGELQPEENIKPVEEAAEPVEESKPLDC
;
A
#
# COMPACT_ATOMS: atom_id res chain seq x y z
N MET A 1 11.79 17.88 -13.69
CA MET A 1 10.46 17.54 -13.14
C MET A 1 10.58 17.59 -11.62
N MET A 2 9.84 18.47 -10.94
CA MET A 2 9.88 18.56 -9.47
C MET A 2 9.07 17.41 -8.84
N LEU A 3 9.29 17.14 -7.55
CA LEU A 3 8.80 15.94 -6.88
C LEU A 3 7.28 15.92 -6.69
N HIS A 4 6.66 14.87 -7.24
CA HIS A 4 5.71 14.04 -6.51
C HIS A 4 6.48 12.87 -5.95
N ASP A 5 6.47 12.63 -4.65
CA ASP A 5 7.20 11.51 -4.08
C ASP A 5 6.37 10.23 -4.14
N VAL A 6 6.90 9.25 -4.87
CA VAL A 6 6.19 8.02 -5.20
C VAL A 6 7.13 6.83 -5.17
N SER A 7 6.68 5.75 -4.55
CA SER A 7 7.31 4.44 -4.74
C SER A 7 6.44 3.58 -5.66
N ALA A 8 7.03 3.05 -6.73
CA ALA A 8 6.37 2.03 -7.53
C ALA A 8 6.36 0.71 -6.77
N LEU A 9 5.25 0.00 -6.82
CA LEU A 9 5.01 -1.27 -6.11
C LEU A 9 4.72 -2.38 -7.11
N GLN A 10 5.23 -3.57 -6.81
CA GLN A 10 4.81 -4.82 -7.42
C GLN A 10 4.20 -5.69 -6.31
N LEU A 11 2.88 -5.69 -6.24
CA LEU A 11 2.12 -6.52 -5.32
C LEU A 11 1.76 -7.85 -6.01
N SER A 12 1.61 -8.92 -5.23
CA SER A 12 1.04 -10.17 -5.73
C SER A 12 -0.37 -9.96 -6.28
N ARG A 13 -0.70 -10.56 -7.44
CA ARG A 13 -2.00 -10.41 -8.11
C ARG A 13 -3.19 -10.69 -7.17
N LEU A 14 -3.83 -9.62 -6.68
CA LEU A 14 -5.24 -9.65 -6.31
C LEU A 14 -6.08 -9.86 -7.59
N PRO A 15 -7.25 -10.50 -7.50
CA PRO A 15 -8.10 -10.69 -8.68
C PRO A 15 -8.55 -9.33 -9.23
N LEU A 16 -8.28 -9.08 -10.51
CA LEU A 16 -8.65 -7.84 -11.21
C LEU A 16 -10.18 -7.72 -11.36
N VAL A 17 -10.82 -7.13 -10.34
CA VAL A 17 -12.25 -6.77 -10.38
C VAL A 17 -12.41 -5.46 -11.16
N TYR A 18 -12.52 -5.56 -12.48
CA TYR A 18 -12.80 -4.43 -13.39
C TYR A 18 -14.08 -3.69 -12.96
N ARG A 19 -13.93 -2.51 -12.34
CA ARG A 19 -15.04 -1.60 -12.02
C ARG A 19 -15.49 -0.82 -13.25
N PHE A 20 -16.18 -1.47 -14.19
CA PHE A 20 -16.91 -0.76 -15.25
C PHE A 20 -18.14 -0.04 -14.67
N SER A 21 -17.91 1.11 -14.02
CA SER A 21 -18.96 2.02 -13.55
C SER A 21 -19.45 2.90 -14.69
N ALA A 22 -20.17 2.32 -15.65
CA ALA A 22 -20.80 3.04 -16.76
C ALA A 22 -21.99 3.89 -16.29
N SER A 23 -21.71 5.00 -15.60
CA SER A 23 -22.68 5.98 -15.12
C SER A 23 -22.23 7.39 -15.53
N SER A 24 -22.59 7.81 -16.74
CA SER A 24 -22.43 9.19 -17.16
C SER A 24 -23.27 10.13 -16.29
N PHE A 25 -22.70 11.28 -15.92
CA PHE A 25 -23.41 12.29 -15.15
C PHE A 25 -24.65 12.80 -15.91
N ASN A 26 -25.83 12.60 -15.33
CA ASN A 26 -27.02 13.38 -15.66
C ASN A 26 -27.97 13.40 -14.46
N ALA A 27 -28.11 14.57 -13.83
CA ALA A 27 -29.00 14.74 -12.69
C ALA A 27 -30.46 14.87 -13.13
N THR A 28 -31.36 14.07 -12.57
CA THR A 28 -32.76 14.47 -12.33
C THR A 28 -33.46 13.50 -11.38
N ALA A 29 -33.65 13.90 -10.12
CA ALA A 29 -34.46 13.14 -9.18
C ALA A 29 -35.95 13.21 -9.58
N ARG A 30 -36.58 12.06 -9.87
CA ARG A 30 -38.04 11.96 -9.99
C ARG A 30 -38.60 10.79 -9.18
N SER A 31 -39.29 11.15 -8.11
CA SER A 31 -40.05 10.23 -7.25
C SER A 31 -41.00 9.34 -8.07
N SER A 32 -40.93 8.03 -7.86
CA SER A 32 -41.88 7.05 -8.38
C SER A 32 -42.18 6.00 -7.30
N ARG A 33 -43.42 5.96 -6.81
CA ARG A 33 -43.85 4.95 -5.84
C ARG A 33 -44.00 3.59 -6.53
N PHE A 34 -43.51 2.52 -5.92
CA PHE A 34 -43.92 1.16 -6.27
C PHE A 34 -44.31 0.34 -5.03
N LEU A 35 -45.23 -0.60 -5.23
CA LEU A 35 -45.90 -1.34 -4.15
C LEU A 35 -45.03 -2.47 -3.59
N LEU A 36 -45.18 -2.74 -2.29
CA LEU A 36 -44.79 -4.02 -1.72
C LEU A 36 -45.62 -5.14 -2.36
N LEU A 37 -44.96 -6.19 -2.85
CA LEU A 37 -45.59 -7.49 -3.09
C LEU A 37 -44.78 -8.59 -2.40
N THR A 38 -45.22 -9.00 -1.21
CA THR A 38 -44.54 -10.03 -0.43
C THR A 38 -44.90 -11.42 -0.93
N LYS A 39 -43.91 -12.19 -1.41
CA LYS A 39 -44.02 -13.64 -1.59
C LYS A 39 -42.99 -14.36 -0.72
N LYS A 40 -43.47 -15.00 0.34
CA LYS A 40 -42.70 -16.02 1.08
C LYS A 40 -42.53 -17.24 0.20
N LEU A 41 -41.34 -17.85 0.22
CA LEU A 41 -41.18 -19.27 -0.09
C LEU A 41 -40.05 -19.83 0.78
N GLN A 42 -40.37 -20.88 1.54
CA GLN A 42 -39.43 -21.59 2.40
C GLN A 42 -38.78 -22.72 1.60
N SER A 43 -37.51 -23.00 1.85
CA SER A 43 -36.90 -24.28 1.49
C SER A 43 -35.91 -24.70 2.56
N ALA A 44 -36.02 -25.95 3.03
CA ALA A 44 -35.19 -26.50 4.09
C ALA A 44 -34.15 -27.46 3.51
N ARG A 45 -32.87 -27.26 3.83
CA ARG A 45 -31.80 -28.22 3.53
C ARG A 45 -31.65 -29.20 4.69
N LYS A 46 -31.97 -30.48 4.46
CA LYS A 46 -31.60 -31.58 5.38
C LYS A 46 -30.15 -32.00 5.12
N ILE A 47 -29.34 -32.04 6.17
CA ILE A 47 -27.99 -32.60 6.14
C ILE A 47 -28.08 -34.11 6.44
N ILE A 48 -27.41 -34.94 5.64
CA ILE A 48 -27.29 -36.38 5.88
C ILE A 48 -25.88 -36.68 6.37
N VAL A 49 -25.75 -37.06 7.64
CA VAL A 49 -24.48 -37.51 8.23
C VAL A 49 -24.33 -39.01 8.01
N ARG A 50 -23.24 -39.44 7.37
CA ARG A 50 -22.82 -40.85 7.38
C ARG A 50 -22.00 -41.15 8.65
N LYS A 51 -22.18 -42.35 9.19
CA LYS A 51 -21.53 -42.84 10.40
C LYS A 51 -20.79 -44.15 10.08
N SER A 52 -19.57 -44.29 10.57
CA SER A 52 -18.81 -45.55 10.61
C SER A 52 -18.33 -45.83 12.04
N LEU A 53 -17.98 -47.08 12.31
CA LEU A 53 -17.65 -47.59 13.65
C LEU A 53 -16.47 -48.57 13.57
N SER A 54 -15.51 -48.36 14.45
CA SER A 54 -14.56 -49.34 15.03
C SER A 54 -13.87 -48.57 16.17
N ASP A 55 -14.05 -48.95 17.43
CA ASP A 55 -13.32 -50.04 18.11
C ASP A 55 -11.80 -49.90 18.02
N SER A 56 -11.00 -50.04 19.08
CA SER A 56 -11.20 -49.96 20.54
C SER A 56 -9.80 -50.16 21.18
N TYR A 57 -9.48 -49.58 22.34
CA TYR A 57 -8.62 -50.22 23.38
C TYR A 57 -8.51 -49.34 24.64
N PHE A 58 -8.21 -49.98 25.78
CA PHE A 58 -8.14 -49.38 27.11
C PHE A 58 -6.72 -48.88 27.46
N SER A 59 -6.64 -47.78 28.23
CA SER A 59 -6.06 -47.87 29.59
C SER A 59 -6.58 -46.73 30.48
N SER A 60 -6.67 -47.02 31.78
CA SER A 60 -7.30 -46.16 32.81
C SER A 60 -6.30 -45.25 33.52
N PHE A 61 -6.76 -44.12 34.04
CA PHE A 61 -6.45 -43.75 35.43
C PHE A 61 -7.61 -42.98 36.09
N THR A 62 -7.73 -43.08 37.41
CA THR A 62 -8.93 -42.70 38.16
C THR A 62 -8.59 -41.79 39.34
N VAL A 63 -9.27 -40.64 39.44
CA VAL A 63 -9.44 -39.88 40.69
C VAL A 63 -10.88 -39.38 40.74
N ALA A 64 -11.52 -39.45 41.91
CA ALA A 64 -12.92 -39.03 42.09
C ALA A 64 -13.05 -38.05 43.25
N ALA A 65 -13.98 -37.09 43.10
CA ALA A 65 -14.57 -36.33 44.21
C ALA A 65 -16.02 -35.99 43.83
N SER A 66 -16.94 -36.04 44.80
CA SER A 66 -18.39 -35.89 44.59
C SER A 66 -18.95 -34.72 45.39
N LYS A 67 -20.05 -34.12 44.89
CA LYS A 67 -21.16 -33.65 45.73
C LYS A 67 -22.49 -33.72 44.96
N ASN A 68 -23.55 -34.09 45.68
CA ASN A 68 -24.88 -34.41 45.15
C ASN A 68 -25.83 -33.19 45.16
N VAL A 69 -27.00 -33.30 44.49
CA VAL A 69 -28.36 -33.14 45.09
C VAL A 69 -29.48 -33.35 44.03
N PHE A 70 -30.40 -34.30 44.31
CA PHE A 70 -31.82 -34.52 43.89
C PHE A 70 -32.36 -34.00 42.51
N ALA A 71 -33.09 -34.74 41.65
CA ALA A 71 -34.29 -35.63 41.77
C ALA A 71 -35.63 -34.85 41.95
N LEU A 72 -36.81 -35.20 41.37
CA LEU A 72 -37.35 -36.35 40.57
C LEU A 72 -38.15 -35.85 39.33
N GLY A 73 -38.47 -36.65 38.29
CA GLY A 73 -39.76 -37.37 38.11
C GLY A 73 -40.68 -36.68 37.05
N ALA A 74 -41.57 -37.32 36.27
CA ALA A 74 -42.03 -38.73 36.17
C ALA A 74 -42.62 -39.08 34.75
N GLN A 75 -43.35 -40.20 34.65
CA GLN A 75 -43.97 -40.89 33.47
C GLN A 75 -45.00 -40.06 32.65
N GLY A 76 -45.46 -40.46 31.45
CA GLY A 76 -45.17 -41.64 30.59
C GLY A 76 -46.27 -41.90 29.53
N ASP A 77 -46.11 -43.00 28.75
CA ASP A 77 -47.12 -43.69 27.88
C ASP A 77 -47.79 -42.95 26.69
N ALA A 78 -48.37 -43.60 25.66
CA ALA A 78 -48.10 -44.89 24.97
C ALA A 78 -48.95 -45.03 23.67
N SER A 79 -48.58 -45.97 22.78
CA SER A 79 -49.36 -46.47 21.60
C SER A 79 -49.54 -45.47 20.42
N SER A 80 -49.37 -45.76 19.12
CA SER A 80 -49.77 -46.83 18.15
C SER A 80 -50.77 -46.22 17.11
N SER A 81 -50.93 -46.66 15.85
CA SER A 81 -50.57 -47.92 15.16
C SER A 81 -50.67 -47.81 13.61
N LEU A 82 -50.06 -48.74 12.85
CA LEU A 82 -50.54 -49.32 11.55
C LEU A 82 -50.56 -48.40 10.27
N THR A 83 -49.74 -48.64 9.22
CA THR A 83 -49.94 -49.46 7.98
C THR A 83 -51.03 -48.93 7.01
N ASP A 84 -51.01 -49.02 5.66
CA ASP A 84 -50.15 -49.66 4.62
C ASP A 84 -50.64 -49.16 3.19
N GLN A 85 -50.29 -49.58 1.95
CA GLN A 85 -49.43 -50.64 1.32
C GLN A 85 -49.18 -50.34 -0.21
N LEU A 86 -48.23 -51.06 -0.85
CA LEU A 86 -48.17 -51.44 -2.31
C LEU A 86 -48.07 -50.34 -3.42
N GLN A 87 -47.73 -50.59 -4.70
CA GLN A 87 -46.66 -51.40 -5.38
C GLN A 87 -46.64 -51.13 -6.93
N SER A 88 -45.83 -51.88 -7.70
CA SER A 88 -45.75 -52.00 -9.21
C SER A 88 -45.02 -50.84 -9.97
N LEU A 89 -43.98 -51.04 -10.82
CA LEU A 89 -43.72 -51.78 -12.10
C LEU A 89 -44.09 -50.94 -13.37
N SER A 90 -43.42 -50.96 -14.55
CA SER A 90 -42.11 -51.50 -15.03
C SER A 90 -41.83 -51.20 -16.54
N THR A 91 -40.55 -51.14 -16.99
CA THR A 91 -40.01 -51.52 -18.36
C THR A 91 -40.46 -50.75 -19.66
N ILE A 92 -39.79 -50.68 -20.84
CA ILE A 92 -38.40 -50.95 -21.37
C ILE A 92 -38.19 -50.27 -22.77
N SER A 93 -36.93 -49.92 -23.15
CA SER A 93 -36.32 -49.63 -24.50
C SER A 93 -37.03 -48.66 -25.49
N ASP A 94 -36.55 -48.26 -26.70
CA ASP A 94 -35.44 -48.65 -27.63
C ASP A 94 -34.89 -47.42 -28.45
N ASP A 95 -33.85 -47.59 -29.29
CA ASP A 95 -33.14 -46.54 -30.08
C ASP A 95 -32.65 -47.01 -31.48
N PRO A 96 -32.68 -46.17 -32.54
CA PRO A 96 -31.79 -46.35 -33.72
C PRO A 96 -31.20 -45.08 -34.39
N GLN A 97 -30.00 -45.22 -34.98
CA GLN A 97 -29.18 -44.16 -35.61
C GLN A 97 -29.54 -43.78 -37.07
N VAL A 98 -29.32 -42.51 -37.47
CA VAL A 98 -28.97 -42.08 -38.86
C VAL A 98 -28.10 -40.80 -38.85
N ILE A 99 -27.04 -40.76 -39.67
CA ILE A 99 -26.15 -39.63 -40.05
C ILE A 99 -25.74 -39.91 -41.52
N PRO A 100 -25.70 -38.99 -42.52
CA PRO A 100 -25.02 -37.67 -42.48
C PRO A 100 -25.68 -36.48 -43.22
N GLY A 101 -25.16 -35.27 -42.94
CA GLY A 101 -25.38 -34.02 -43.69
C GLY A 101 -24.77 -32.84 -42.93
N VAL A 102 -24.09 -31.92 -43.61
CA VAL A 102 -23.37 -30.77 -43.00
C VAL A 102 -23.99 -29.47 -43.49
N ASP A 103 -24.23 -28.52 -42.58
CA ASP A 103 -23.89 -27.10 -42.79
C ASP A 103 -23.82 -26.34 -41.44
N ILE A 104 -23.35 -25.10 -41.49
CA ILE A 104 -22.61 -24.45 -40.39
C ILE A 104 -23.38 -23.26 -39.79
N GLU A 105 -23.59 -23.27 -38.47
CA GLU A 105 -23.62 -22.03 -37.66
C GLU A 105 -23.34 -22.36 -36.17
N GLY A 106 -22.10 -22.12 -35.73
CA GLY A 106 -21.67 -22.38 -34.35
C GLY A 106 -21.72 -21.10 -33.51
N VAL A 107 -22.69 -21.02 -32.60
CA VAL A 107 -22.79 -19.88 -31.66
C VAL A 107 -21.63 -19.90 -30.66
N LEU A 108 -20.88 -18.80 -30.60
CA LEU A 108 -19.90 -18.55 -29.54
C LEU A 108 -20.63 -18.13 -28.26
N GLU A 109 -20.72 -19.04 -27.28
CA GLU A 109 -21.11 -18.67 -25.92
C GLU A 109 -19.92 -18.03 -25.19
N ASP A 110 -19.90 -16.69 -25.16
CA ASP A 110 -19.00 -15.93 -24.30
C ASP A 110 -19.26 -16.27 -22.82
N LYS A 111 -18.38 -17.11 -22.25
CA LYS A 111 -18.37 -17.37 -20.81
C LYS A 111 -17.82 -16.17 -20.04
N LYS A 112 -18.68 -15.17 -19.84
CA LYS A 112 -18.51 -14.19 -18.77
C LYS A 112 -18.32 -14.92 -17.44
N ILE A 113 -17.12 -14.78 -16.87
CA ILE A 113 -16.87 -15.15 -15.48
C ILE A 113 -17.45 -14.01 -14.64
N GLU A 114 -18.70 -14.16 -14.21
CA GLU A 114 -19.27 -13.29 -13.19
C GLU A 114 -18.57 -13.56 -11.86
N VAL A 115 -17.61 -12.71 -11.51
CA VAL A 115 -16.98 -12.70 -10.18
C VAL A 115 -18.01 -12.14 -9.20
N GLU A 116 -18.55 -13.00 -8.32
CA GLU A 116 -19.41 -12.55 -7.22
C GLU A 116 -18.62 -11.56 -6.35
N ALA A 117 -18.99 -10.29 -6.40
CA ALA A 117 -18.40 -9.27 -5.55
C ALA A 117 -18.67 -9.62 -4.07
N LYS A 118 -17.60 -9.79 -3.28
CA LYS A 118 -17.71 -10.06 -1.84
C LYS A 118 -18.67 -9.04 -1.21
N PRO A 119 -19.69 -9.46 -0.44
CA PRO A 119 -20.63 -8.52 0.16
C PRO A 119 -19.88 -7.60 1.13
N ARG A 120 -20.00 -6.28 0.93
CA ARG A 120 -19.46 -5.28 1.86
C ARG A 120 -20.19 -5.43 3.19
N SER A 121 -19.49 -5.97 4.18
CA SER A 121 -20.00 -6.21 5.51
C SER A 121 -18.83 -6.35 6.47
N ILE A 122 -18.76 -5.46 7.46
CA ILE A 122 -17.76 -5.55 8.52
C ILE A 122 -18.06 -6.79 9.36
N PRO A 123 -17.11 -7.72 9.52
CA PRO A 123 -17.36 -8.97 10.24
C PRO A 123 -17.58 -8.71 11.73
N THR A 124 -18.35 -9.60 12.38
CA THR A 124 -18.43 -9.60 13.84
C THR A 124 -17.08 -9.98 14.45
N PRO A 125 -16.67 -9.38 15.59
CA PRO A 125 -15.44 -9.75 16.27
C PRO A 125 -15.32 -11.26 16.55
N GLY A 126 -14.13 -11.80 16.37
CA GLY A 126 -13.87 -13.24 16.46
C GLY A 126 -13.56 -13.73 17.87
N ALA A 127 -12.94 -14.90 17.95
CA ALA A 127 -12.46 -15.48 19.20
C ALA A 127 -11.13 -14.86 19.69
N GLY A 128 -10.30 -14.34 18.77
CA GLY A 128 -9.00 -13.76 19.08
C GLY A 128 -7.88 -14.76 19.40
N GLN A 129 -8.11 -16.07 19.23
CA GLN A 129 -7.22 -17.13 19.73
C GLN A 129 -6.42 -17.88 18.65
N LYS A 130 -6.66 -17.63 17.36
CA LYS A 130 -5.95 -18.33 16.26
C LYS A 130 -4.45 -18.01 16.23
N VAL A 131 -4.06 -16.83 16.73
CA VAL A 131 -2.65 -16.46 16.86
C VAL A 131 -1.84 -17.48 17.67
N TYR A 132 -2.42 -18.10 18.69
CA TYR A 132 -1.76 -19.14 19.50
C TYR A 132 -1.61 -20.49 18.78
N GLU A 133 -2.39 -20.74 17.72
CA GLU A 133 -2.27 -21.93 16.85
C GLU A 133 -1.14 -21.75 15.82
N ILE A 134 -0.94 -20.51 15.36
CA ILE A 134 0.12 -20.12 14.41
C ILE A 134 1.48 -19.99 15.13
N ASP A 135 1.49 -19.39 16.33
CA ASP A 135 2.70 -19.20 17.13
C ASP A 135 2.44 -19.54 18.62
N PRO A 136 2.76 -20.77 19.05
CA PRO A 136 2.59 -21.20 20.43
C PRO A 136 3.43 -20.43 21.46
N LEU A 137 4.46 -19.66 21.07
CA LEU A 137 5.25 -18.86 22.03
C LEU A 137 4.42 -17.71 22.63
N LEU A 138 3.40 -17.24 21.89
CA LEU A 138 2.45 -16.22 22.34
C LEU A 138 1.64 -16.65 23.57
N LEU A 139 1.55 -17.96 23.87
CA LEU A 139 0.90 -18.46 25.09
C LEU A 139 1.56 -17.94 26.37
N GLY A 140 2.87 -17.62 26.33
CA GLY A 140 3.58 -16.99 27.45
C GLY A 140 3.17 -15.53 27.72
N PHE A 141 2.51 -14.89 26.76
CA PHE A 141 2.07 -13.49 26.80
C PHE A 141 0.54 -13.36 26.70
N ARG A 142 -0.17 -14.47 26.94
CA ARG A 142 -1.63 -14.59 26.79
C ARG A 142 -2.40 -13.50 27.54
N ASP A 143 -2.03 -13.20 28.78
CA ASP A 143 -2.76 -12.20 29.60
C ASP A 143 -2.79 -10.82 28.93
N HIS A 144 -1.71 -10.42 28.26
CA HIS A 144 -1.64 -9.17 27.51
C HIS A 144 -2.44 -9.22 26.20
N ILE A 145 -2.33 -10.33 25.46
CA ILE A 145 -2.97 -10.49 24.15
C ILE A 145 -4.49 -10.67 24.29
N ASP A 146 -4.96 -11.48 25.24
CA ASP A 146 -6.39 -11.65 25.54
C ASP A 146 -6.97 -10.34 26.16
N TYR A 147 -6.21 -9.57 26.94
CA TYR A 147 -6.62 -8.23 27.41
C TYR A 147 -6.79 -7.24 26.24
N ARG A 148 -5.78 -7.12 25.37
CA ARG A 148 -5.82 -6.31 24.13
C ARG A 148 -7.07 -6.65 23.32
N TYR A 149 -7.33 -7.95 23.13
CA TYR A 149 -8.48 -8.42 22.36
C TYR A 149 -9.83 -8.13 23.04
N ALA A 150 -9.89 -8.20 24.36
CA ALA A 150 -11.09 -7.85 25.13
C ALA A 150 -11.43 -6.35 25.02
N GLN A 151 -10.44 -5.46 25.06
CA GLN A 151 -10.67 -4.03 24.89
C GLN A 151 -11.08 -3.68 23.45
N TYR A 152 -10.45 -4.29 22.43
CA TYR A 152 -10.90 -4.17 21.03
C TYR A 152 -12.37 -4.55 20.86
N LYS A 153 -12.78 -5.72 21.39
CA LYS A 153 -14.18 -6.17 21.32
C LYS A 153 -15.13 -5.20 22.02
N ARG A 154 -14.78 -4.73 23.22
CA ARG A 154 -15.57 -3.73 23.94
C ARG A 154 -15.75 -2.45 23.12
N MET A 155 -14.69 -1.91 22.53
CA MET A 155 -14.78 -0.71 21.69
C MET A 155 -15.63 -0.96 20.43
N ARG A 156 -15.52 -2.13 19.80
CA ARG A 156 -16.42 -2.53 18.70
C ARG A 156 -17.88 -2.60 19.16
N GLU A 157 -18.17 -3.26 20.28
CA GLU A 157 -19.52 -3.43 20.84
C GLU A 157 -20.15 -2.09 21.23
N ASP A 158 -19.40 -1.17 21.84
CA ASP A 158 -19.88 0.17 22.16
C ASP A 158 -20.14 0.99 20.86
N ILE A 159 -19.29 0.91 19.83
CA ILE A 159 -19.52 1.57 18.52
C ILE A 159 -20.76 1.01 17.81
N ASP A 160 -20.92 -0.33 17.78
CA ASP A 160 -22.10 -0.98 17.20
C ASP A 160 -23.39 -0.58 17.93
N LYS A 161 -23.32 -0.36 19.24
CA LYS A 161 -24.45 0.01 20.09
C LYS A 161 -24.87 1.49 20.01
N TYR A 162 -23.92 2.42 20.01
CA TYR A 162 -24.23 3.85 20.13
C TYR A 162 -24.19 4.61 18.80
N GLU A 163 -23.44 4.14 17.81
CA GLU A 163 -23.19 4.87 16.56
C GLU A 163 -23.80 4.20 15.33
N GLY A 164 -24.35 2.99 15.48
CA GLY A 164 -24.82 2.16 14.37
C GLY A 164 -23.70 1.35 13.69
N GLY A 165 -22.55 1.19 14.36
CA GLY A 165 -21.43 0.39 13.90
C GLY A 165 -20.40 1.14 13.06
N LEU A 166 -19.27 0.48 12.81
CA LEU A 166 -18.09 1.07 12.18
C LEU A 166 -18.39 1.75 10.82
N GLU A 167 -19.36 1.25 10.04
CA GLU A 167 -19.75 1.90 8.78
C GLU A 167 -20.34 3.30 9.02
N VAL A 168 -21.28 3.44 9.96
CA VAL A 168 -21.95 4.73 10.25
C VAL A 168 -21.06 5.66 11.06
N PHE A 169 -20.19 5.09 11.90
CA PHE A 169 -19.22 5.84 12.71
C PHE A 169 -18.14 6.52 11.88
N SER A 170 -17.67 5.84 10.81
CA SER A 170 -16.64 6.34 9.89
C SER A 170 -17.15 7.36 8.86
N ARG A 171 -18.47 7.62 8.81
CA ARG A 171 -19.06 8.71 8.01
C ARG A 171 -18.98 10.07 8.72
N GLY A 172 -17.91 10.33 9.48
CA GLY A 172 -17.77 11.57 10.28
C GLY A 172 -17.78 12.84 9.42
N TYR A 173 -17.22 12.78 8.20
CA TYR A 173 -17.22 13.87 7.21
C TYR A 173 -18.60 14.15 6.58
N GLU A 174 -19.60 13.29 6.81
CA GLU A 174 -21.02 13.56 6.49
C GLU A 174 -21.71 14.35 7.63
N LYS A 175 -21.03 14.54 8.77
CA LYS A 175 -21.59 15.13 10.01
C LYS A 175 -20.79 16.35 10.51
N LEU A 176 -19.47 16.35 10.35
CA LEU A 176 -18.53 17.40 10.79
C LEU A 176 -17.86 18.06 9.58
N GLY A 177 -17.39 19.30 9.76
CA GLY A 177 -16.98 20.17 8.65
C GLY A 177 -18.17 20.86 7.99
N PHE A 178 -18.01 21.25 6.72
CA PHE A 178 -19.04 21.91 5.91
C PHE A 178 -19.89 20.88 5.14
N ILE A 179 -21.21 20.98 5.27
CA ILE A 179 -22.20 20.09 4.65
C ILE A 179 -23.21 20.93 3.88
N CYS A 180 -23.21 20.76 2.56
CA CYS A 180 -24.13 21.45 1.65
C CYS A 180 -25.50 20.76 1.64
N SER A 181 -26.57 21.52 1.45
CA SER A 181 -27.94 21.03 1.28
C SER A 181 -28.72 21.94 0.34
N GLU A 182 -29.88 21.47 -0.16
CA GLU A 182 -30.76 22.25 -1.05
C GLU A 182 -31.19 23.61 -0.45
N THR A 183 -31.12 23.77 0.87
CA THR A 183 -31.59 24.95 1.61
C THR A 183 -30.47 25.82 2.21
N GLY A 184 -29.22 25.37 2.22
CA GLY A 184 -28.12 26.04 2.92
C GLY A 184 -26.91 25.17 3.23
N ILE A 185 -25.93 25.74 3.92
CA ILE A 185 -24.71 25.06 4.41
C ILE A 185 -24.80 24.91 5.92
N THR A 186 -24.61 23.68 6.43
CA THR A 186 -24.34 23.46 7.86
C THR A 186 -22.83 23.39 8.08
N TYR A 187 -22.31 24.09 9.08
CA TYR A 187 -20.94 23.88 9.58
C TYR A 187 -20.98 23.30 11.00
N ARG A 188 -20.23 22.23 11.24
CA ARG A 188 -20.02 21.68 12.59
C ARG A 188 -18.55 21.45 12.90
N GLU A 189 -18.18 21.66 14.15
CA GLU A 189 -16.80 21.50 14.63
C GLU A 189 -16.77 20.98 16.07
N TRP A 190 -15.82 20.08 16.39
CA TRP A 190 -15.62 19.64 17.77
C TRP A 190 -14.58 20.53 18.46
N ALA A 191 -15.01 21.23 19.52
CA ALA A 191 -14.17 22.13 20.31
C ALA A 191 -14.74 22.31 21.74
N PRO A 192 -14.62 21.30 22.62
CA PRO A 192 -15.18 21.31 23.97
C PRO A 192 -14.48 22.30 24.91
N GLY A 193 -13.19 22.62 24.69
CA GLY A 193 -12.45 23.63 25.45
C GLY A 193 -12.75 25.09 25.07
N ALA A 194 -13.46 25.32 23.96
CA ALA A 194 -13.92 26.65 23.56
C ALA A 194 -15.14 27.08 24.40
N ARG A 195 -15.19 28.37 24.74
CA ARG A 195 -16.27 29.00 25.52
C ARG A 195 -17.34 29.64 24.63
N SER A 196 -16.92 30.15 23.48
CA SER A 196 -17.78 30.66 22.42
C SER A 196 -17.10 30.40 21.07
N ALA A 197 -17.88 30.17 20.02
CA ALA A 197 -17.36 29.98 18.66
C ALA A 197 -18.20 30.73 17.62
N ALA A 198 -17.55 31.19 16.56
CA ALA A 198 -18.18 31.82 15.40
C ALA A 198 -17.45 31.41 14.12
N LEU A 199 -18.19 31.24 13.03
CA LEU A 199 -17.64 31.02 11.70
C LEU A 199 -17.28 32.40 11.10
N ILE A 200 -16.07 32.54 10.55
CA ILE A 200 -15.62 33.77 9.90
C ILE A 200 -14.95 33.49 8.56
N GLY A 201 -15.07 34.43 7.63
CA GLY A 201 -14.45 34.32 6.32
C GLY A 201 -14.81 35.46 5.40
N ASP A 202 -14.42 35.35 4.13
CA ASP A 202 -14.69 36.38 3.13
C ASP A 202 -16.20 36.66 2.97
N PHE A 203 -17.02 35.61 3.05
CA PHE A 203 -18.49 35.67 2.95
C PHE A 203 -19.17 36.59 4.00
N ASN A 204 -18.59 36.73 5.20
CA ASN A 204 -19.12 37.59 6.27
C ASN A 204 -18.19 38.78 6.61
N ASN A 205 -17.27 39.14 5.70
CA ASN A 205 -16.26 40.18 5.92
C ASN A 205 -15.44 39.96 7.22
N TRP A 206 -15.20 38.70 7.57
CA TRP A 206 -14.48 38.26 8.78
C TRP A 206 -15.07 38.77 10.11
N ASN A 207 -16.38 39.08 10.13
CA ASN A 207 -17.07 39.62 11.30
C ASN A 207 -17.43 38.52 12.33
N PRO A 208 -16.82 38.49 13.52
CA PRO A 208 -17.04 37.42 14.49
C PRO A 208 -18.39 37.49 15.22
N ASN A 209 -19.19 38.53 14.97
CA ASN A 209 -20.51 38.72 15.58
C ASN A 209 -21.66 38.44 14.59
N ALA A 210 -21.35 38.05 13.34
CA ALA A 210 -22.37 37.71 12.34
C ALA A 210 -22.88 36.28 12.54
N ASP A 211 -21.97 35.31 12.52
CA ASP A 211 -22.28 33.88 12.37
C ASP A 211 -21.81 33.08 13.59
N ILE A 212 -22.47 33.35 14.72
CA ILE A 212 -22.20 32.74 16.03
C ILE A 212 -22.77 31.31 16.08
N MET A 213 -21.95 30.35 16.51
CA MET A 213 -22.30 28.92 16.59
C MET A 213 -22.94 28.56 17.94
N SER A 214 -23.67 27.44 17.98
CA SER A 214 -24.30 26.89 19.17
C SER A 214 -23.68 25.54 19.58
N GLN A 215 -23.44 25.31 20.88
CA GLN A 215 -22.77 24.10 21.37
C GLN A 215 -23.78 23.04 21.86
N ASN A 216 -23.53 21.77 21.56
CA ASN A 216 -24.29 20.64 22.12
C ASN A 216 -23.63 20.06 23.40
N GLU A 217 -24.28 19.08 24.03
CA GLU A 217 -23.82 18.46 25.28
C GLU A 217 -22.48 17.69 25.19
N PHE A 218 -21.98 17.43 23.98
CA PHE A 218 -20.71 16.76 23.71
C PHE A 218 -19.58 17.72 23.28
N GLY A 219 -19.84 19.03 23.30
CA GLY A 219 -18.86 20.06 22.91
C GLY A 219 -18.70 20.26 21.40
N VAL A 220 -19.62 19.73 20.59
CA VAL A 220 -19.69 20.03 19.15
C VAL A 220 -20.46 21.33 18.97
N TRP A 221 -19.88 22.26 18.21
CA TRP A 221 -20.50 23.51 17.79
C TRP A 221 -21.18 23.32 16.43
N GLU A 222 -22.37 23.91 16.24
CA GLU A 222 -23.14 23.89 14.99
C GLU A 222 -23.62 25.31 14.62
N ILE A 223 -23.59 25.61 13.32
CA ILE A 223 -24.35 26.70 12.69
C ILE A 223 -24.94 26.24 11.35
N PHE A 224 -26.15 26.72 11.03
CA PHE A 224 -26.76 26.58 9.71
C PHE A 224 -26.87 27.96 9.05
N LEU A 225 -26.27 28.10 7.88
CA LEU A 225 -26.39 29.26 7.01
C LEU A 225 -27.41 28.93 5.90
N PRO A 226 -28.57 29.60 5.80
CA PRO A 226 -29.50 29.40 4.70
C PRO A 226 -28.91 29.93 3.39
N ASN A 227 -29.35 29.38 2.25
CA ASN A 227 -29.03 29.92 0.92
C ASN A 227 -29.51 31.38 0.79
N ASN A 228 -28.81 32.14 -0.04
CA ASN A 228 -29.13 33.53 -0.34
C ASN A 228 -30.52 33.67 -0.99
N ALA A 229 -31.07 34.89 -1.00
CA ALA A 229 -32.41 35.15 -1.54
C ALA A 229 -32.58 34.89 -3.05
N ASP A 230 -31.48 34.69 -3.79
CA ASP A 230 -31.44 34.27 -5.18
C ASP A 230 -31.25 32.74 -5.38
N GLY A 231 -31.09 31.99 -4.29
CA GLY A 231 -30.83 30.55 -4.27
C GLY A 231 -29.34 30.17 -4.29
N SER A 232 -28.41 31.12 -4.32
CA SER A 232 -26.97 30.83 -4.29
C SER A 232 -26.48 30.38 -2.89
N PRO A 233 -25.39 29.58 -2.80
CA PRO A 233 -24.80 29.19 -1.52
C PRO A 233 -24.35 30.41 -0.68
N PRO A 234 -24.51 30.38 0.66
CA PRO A 234 -24.14 31.51 1.53
C PRO A 234 -22.63 31.69 1.69
N ILE A 235 -21.84 30.66 1.40
CA ILE A 235 -20.38 30.73 1.28
C ILE A 235 -20.04 30.47 -0.19
N PRO A 236 -19.55 31.46 -0.95
CA PRO A 236 -19.10 31.24 -2.33
C PRO A 236 -17.89 30.29 -2.39
N HIS A 237 -17.80 29.50 -3.47
CA HIS A 237 -16.59 28.74 -3.80
C HIS A 237 -15.32 29.58 -3.68
N GLY A 238 -14.24 29.01 -3.14
CA GLY A 238 -12.94 29.67 -3.08
C GLY A 238 -12.82 30.69 -1.94
N SER A 239 -13.91 30.98 -1.22
CA SER A 239 -13.88 31.84 -0.03
C SER A 239 -12.96 31.26 1.03
N GLN A 240 -12.12 32.11 1.62
CA GLN A 240 -11.37 31.72 2.81
C GLN A 240 -12.31 31.65 4.02
N VAL A 241 -12.10 30.63 4.85
CA VAL A 241 -12.89 30.34 6.06
C VAL A 241 -11.98 29.94 7.22
N LYS A 242 -12.32 30.43 8.42
CA LYS A 242 -11.75 30.01 9.72
C LYS A 242 -12.86 29.95 10.77
N ILE A 243 -12.66 29.10 11.78
CA ILE A 243 -13.44 29.16 13.01
C ILE A 243 -12.71 30.07 14.01
N ARG A 244 -13.41 31.05 14.58
CA ARG A 244 -12.92 31.84 15.72
C ARG A 244 -13.50 31.29 17.00
N MET A 245 -12.64 31.07 17.99
CA MET A 245 -13.00 30.54 19.30
C MET A 245 -12.48 31.44 20.42
N GLU A 246 -13.31 31.70 21.42
CA GLU A 246 -12.84 32.18 22.72
C GLU A 246 -12.38 30.98 23.54
N THR A 247 -11.08 30.82 23.69
CA THR A 247 -10.45 29.71 24.41
C THR A 247 -9.91 30.16 25.77
N GLN A 248 -9.48 29.22 26.62
CA GLN A 248 -8.83 29.55 27.90
C GLN A 248 -7.51 30.35 27.74
N SER A 249 -6.85 30.25 26.58
CA SER A 249 -5.64 31.01 26.25
C SER A 249 -5.92 32.32 25.50
N GLY A 250 -7.19 32.64 25.24
CA GLY A 250 -7.63 33.86 24.54
C GLY A 250 -8.40 33.56 23.24
N ILE A 251 -8.62 34.59 22.43
CA ILE A 251 -9.25 34.44 21.12
C ILE A 251 -8.27 33.77 20.14
N LYS A 252 -8.68 32.65 19.55
CA LYS A 252 -7.93 31.92 18.53
C LYS A 252 -8.75 31.81 17.25
N ASP A 253 -8.12 32.07 16.11
CA ASP A 253 -8.64 31.69 14.79
C ASP A 253 -7.96 30.38 14.37
N SER A 254 -8.70 29.44 13.78
CA SER A 254 -8.15 28.17 13.29
C SER A 254 -8.78 27.76 11.97
N ILE A 255 -7.99 27.04 11.16
CA ILE A 255 -8.52 26.33 10.01
C ILE A 255 -9.44 25.20 10.54
N PRO A 256 -10.65 24.99 10.00
CA PRO A 256 -11.52 23.90 10.43
C PRO A 256 -10.84 22.52 10.35
N ALA A 257 -10.99 21.67 11.36
CA ALA A 257 -10.25 20.40 11.43
C ALA A 257 -10.67 19.41 10.33
N TRP A 258 -11.86 19.61 9.77
CA TRP A 258 -12.48 18.84 8.69
C TRP A 258 -12.48 19.61 7.35
N ILE A 259 -11.55 20.56 7.15
CA ILE A 259 -11.45 21.29 5.88
C ILE A 259 -11.03 20.36 4.73
N LYS A 260 -11.62 20.54 3.55
CA LYS A 260 -11.33 19.75 2.35
C LYS A 260 -10.23 20.33 1.46
N PHE A 261 -9.89 21.61 1.64
CA PHE A 261 -8.82 22.29 0.91
C PHE A 261 -8.28 23.47 1.73
N SER A 262 -6.97 23.74 1.65
CA SER A 262 -6.35 24.90 2.30
C SER A 262 -5.15 25.37 1.50
N VAL A 263 -4.98 26.69 1.35
CA VAL A 263 -3.90 27.26 0.52
C VAL A 263 -3.03 28.23 1.31
N GLN A 264 -1.76 28.32 0.93
CA GLN A 264 -0.84 29.38 1.35
C GLN A 264 -0.82 30.46 0.26
N ALA A 265 -1.17 31.70 0.60
CA ALA A 265 -1.08 32.81 -0.34
C ALA A 265 0.41 33.07 -0.72
N PRO A 266 0.74 33.47 -1.97
CA PRO A 266 2.11 33.72 -2.38
C PRO A 266 2.84 34.75 -1.50
N GLY A 267 3.87 34.30 -0.77
CA GLY A 267 4.61 35.12 0.20
C GLY A 267 3.97 35.26 1.59
N GLY A 268 2.81 34.62 1.82
CA GLY A 268 2.20 34.47 3.14
C GLY A 268 2.93 33.44 4.01
N ILE A 269 2.84 33.59 5.33
CA ILE A 269 3.45 32.66 6.29
C ILE A 269 2.47 31.54 6.64
N SER A 270 1.23 31.89 6.95
CA SER A 270 0.15 30.96 7.32
C SER A 270 -0.70 30.52 6.13
N TYR A 271 -1.44 29.43 6.32
CA TYR A 271 -2.48 28.95 5.42
C TYR A 271 -3.85 29.57 5.76
N SER A 272 -4.75 29.51 4.79
CA SER A 272 -6.21 29.69 4.97
C SER A 272 -6.94 28.43 4.55
N GLY A 273 -7.94 28.01 5.33
CA GLY A 273 -8.91 27.03 4.88
C GLY A 273 -9.77 27.62 3.78
N ILE A 274 -10.05 26.84 2.74
CA ILE A 274 -10.87 27.26 1.60
C ILE A 274 -12.16 26.45 1.58
N TYR A 275 -13.30 27.14 1.49
CA TYR A 275 -14.56 26.48 1.19
C TYR A 275 -14.54 26.01 -0.28
N TYR A 276 -14.48 24.69 -0.46
CA TYR A 276 -14.17 24.05 -1.75
C TYR A 276 -15.37 23.28 -2.30
N ASP A 277 -15.95 23.83 -3.37
CA ASP A 277 -17.20 23.42 -4.04
C ASP A 277 -17.16 23.90 -5.53
N PRO A 278 -16.38 23.25 -6.42
CA PRO A 278 -15.71 23.91 -7.55
C PRO A 278 -16.47 24.03 -8.89
N PRO A 279 -16.14 25.11 -9.64
CA PRO A 279 -15.75 25.06 -11.05
C PRO A 279 -14.23 25.24 -11.24
N GLU A 280 -13.73 25.04 -12.47
CA GLU A 280 -12.33 24.64 -12.77
C GLU A 280 -11.20 25.69 -12.70
N GLU A 281 -10.02 25.20 -12.28
CA GLU A 281 -8.60 25.58 -12.57
C GLU A 281 -7.99 26.99 -12.35
N GLU A 282 -6.80 27.00 -11.70
CA GLU A 282 -5.55 27.53 -12.31
C GLU A 282 -4.29 26.85 -11.65
N PRO A 283 -3.29 26.33 -12.42
CA PRO A 283 -2.17 25.54 -11.86
C PRO A 283 -0.81 26.28 -11.73
N LYS A 284 0.05 25.80 -10.79
CA LYS A 284 1.54 25.95 -10.76
C LYS A 284 2.19 25.02 -9.72
N ILE A 285 3.51 24.82 -9.85
CA ILE A 285 4.27 23.65 -9.35
C ILE A 285 3.84 22.38 -10.09
N ASN A 286 4.65 21.31 -10.07
CA ASN A 286 4.46 20.09 -10.86
C ASN A 286 3.15 19.40 -10.41
N THR A 287 2.13 19.33 -11.28
CA THR A 287 0.76 19.02 -10.83
C THR A 287 0.45 17.52 -10.80
N TYR A 288 -0.62 17.13 -10.12
CA TYR A 288 -1.19 15.78 -10.20
C TYR A 288 -1.50 15.39 -11.66
N ALA A 289 -1.97 16.33 -12.49
CA ALA A 289 -2.12 16.13 -13.94
C ALA A 289 -0.78 15.83 -14.64
N ASN A 290 0.32 16.53 -14.32
CA ASN A 290 1.64 16.15 -14.87
C ASN A 290 2.07 14.74 -14.43
N PHE A 291 1.74 14.32 -13.21
CA PHE A 291 2.03 12.96 -12.76
C PHE A 291 1.21 11.91 -13.51
N ARG A 292 -0.09 12.19 -13.69
CA ARG A 292 -1.03 11.38 -14.48
C ARG A 292 -0.52 11.17 -15.91
N ASP A 293 -0.12 12.24 -16.58
CA ASP A 293 0.19 12.23 -18.01
C ASP A 293 1.63 11.76 -18.31
N ASP A 294 2.63 12.20 -17.53
CA ASP A 294 4.04 11.89 -17.80
C ASP A 294 4.55 10.63 -17.05
N VAL A 295 4.05 10.35 -15.84
CA VAL A 295 4.69 9.39 -14.91
C VAL A 295 3.95 8.07 -14.80
N LEU A 296 2.61 8.05 -14.74
CA LEU A 296 1.85 6.78 -14.71
C LEU A 296 2.13 5.89 -15.94
N PRO A 297 2.22 6.41 -17.19
CA PRO A 297 2.58 5.57 -18.34
C PRO A 297 4.00 5.02 -18.24
N ARG A 298 4.94 5.78 -17.63
CA ARG A 298 6.30 5.31 -17.33
C ARG A 298 6.27 4.17 -16.31
N ILE A 299 5.50 4.27 -15.23
CA ILE A 299 5.36 3.21 -14.22
C ILE A 299 4.78 1.94 -14.85
N LYS A 300 3.71 2.06 -15.65
CA LYS A 300 3.12 0.91 -16.35
C LYS A 300 4.07 0.27 -17.36
N ARG A 301 4.81 1.07 -18.13
CA ARG A 301 5.83 0.62 -19.11
C ARG A 301 7.00 -0.14 -18.46
N LEU A 302 7.24 0.07 -17.16
CA LEU A 302 8.25 -0.64 -16.37
C LEU A 302 7.72 -1.94 -15.74
N GLY A 303 6.45 -2.29 -15.92
CA GLY A 303 5.87 -3.56 -15.45
C GLY A 303 5.37 -3.58 -13.99
N TYR A 304 5.46 -2.45 -13.28
CA TYR A 304 4.84 -2.30 -11.95
C TYR A 304 3.31 -2.32 -12.04
N ASN A 305 2.65 -2.84 -11.00
CA ASN A 305 1.20 -2.97 -10.92
C ASN A 305 0.52 -2.12 -9.83
N ALA A 306 1.31 -1.42 -9.00
CA ALA A 306 0.81 -0.55 -7.95
C ALA A 306 1.68 0.71 -7.77
N VAL A 307 1.07 1.74 -7.17
CA VAL A 307 1.67 3.07 -6.95
C VAL A 307 1.45 3.46 -5.49
N GLN A 308 2.52 3.64 -4.72
CA GLN A 308 2.48 4.22 -3.38
C GLN A 308 2.71 5.72 -3.47
N ILE A 309 1.64 6.52 -3.36
CA ILE A 309 1.73 7.98 -3.44
C ILE A 309 1.93 8.56 -2.04
N MET A 310 3.06 9.27 -1.90
CA MET A 310 3.48 9.87 -0.65
C MET A 310 2.99 11.34 -0.57
N ALA A 311 2.96 11.89 0.64
CA ALA A 311 2.73 13.31 0.92
C ALA A 311 1.40 13.90 0.38
N ILE A 312 0.35 13.06 0.25
CA ILE A 312 -0.99 13.52 -0.15
C ILE A 312 -1.65 14.38 0.93
N GLN A 313 -1.64 13.95 2.20
CA GLN A 313 -2.25 14.73 3.27
C GLN A 313 -1.53 16.08 3.44
N GLU A 314 -2.29 17.17 3.50
CA GLU A 314 -1.73 18.53 3.52
C GLU A 314 -0.86 18.80 4.76
N HIS A 315 0.27 19.46 4.54
CA HIS A 315 1.40 19.64 5.44
C HIS A 315 2.01 21.03 5.19
N SER A 316 2.11 21.92 6.18
CA SER A 316 2.43 23.34 5.89
C SER A 316 3.89 23.62 5.47
N TYR A 317 4.84 22.76 5.81
CA TYR A 317 6.27 22.91 5.47
C TYR A 317 6.61 22.04 4.24
N TYR A 318 7.03 22.58 3.09
CA TYR A 318 7.30 21.72 1.91
C TYR A 318 8.58 20.90 2.03
N ALA A 319 9.67 21.48 2.54
CA ALA A 319 10.96 20.81 2.74
C ALA A 319 11.00 19.82 3.90
N SER A 320 9.81 19.41 4.31
CA SER A 320 9.57 18.23 5.07
C SER A 320 9.57 16.97 4.17
N PHE A 321 9.16 16.97 2.89
CA PHE A 321 8.66 15.74 2.18
C PHE A 321 7.24 15.35 2.68
N GLY A 322 6.54 16.32 3.26
CA GLY A 322 5.59 16.13 4.36
C GLY A 322 6.25 15.87 5.73
N TYR A 323 7.50 15.41 5.78
CA TYR A 323 8.24 14.88 6.94
C TYR A 323 9.36 15.79 7.62
N HIS A 324 9.13 16.60 8.67
CA HIS A 324 10.15 17.53 9.23
C HIS A 324 11.45 16.86 9.80
N LEU A 325 12.55 16.97 9.04
CA LEU A 325 13.90 16.49 9.41
C LEU A 325 14.45 17.06 10.74
N ASN A 326 14.93 16.18 11.62
CA ASN A 326 15.55 16.55 12.90
C ASN A 326 16.87 15.78 13.12
N HIS A 327 18.02 16.40 12.78
CA HIS A 327 19.33 15.75 12.85
C HIS A 327 19.84 15.54 14.29
N ASN A 328 19.87 14.29 14.78
CA ASN A 328 20.64 13.90 15.97
C ASN A 328 21.62 12.74 15.67
N ILE A 329 22.90 12.93 16.00
CA ILE A 329 24.05 12.15 15.49
C ILE A 329 24.34 10.92 16.39
N ILE A 330 23.30 10.26 16.90
CA ILE A 330 23.43 9.20 17.94
C ILE A 330 22.78 7.86 17.54
N SER A 331 21.98 7.83 16.47
CA SER A 331 21.43 6.60 15.87
C SER A 331 21.46 6.71 14.35
N ASN A 332 21.83 5.63 13.65
CA ASN A 332 21.83 5.57 12.17
C ASN A 332 20.43 5.54 11.54
N LEU A 333 19.37 5.69 12.33
CA LEU A 333 17.99 5.75 11.87
C LEU A 333 17.66 7.17 11.43
N TYR A 334 18.00 7.51 10.18
CA TYR A 334 17.37 8.62 9.47
C TYR A 334 15.94 8.20 9.15
N LEU A 335 15.00 8.58 10.02
CA LEU A 335 13.57 8.46 9.74
C LEU A 335 13.00 9.82 9.38
N SER A 336 12.30 9.89 8.26
CA SER A 336 11.39 10.98 7.92
C SER A 336 10.27 11.13 8.99
N VAL A 337 9.78 12.36 9.29
CA VAL A 337 8.76 12.66 10.34
C VAL A 337 7.51 13.51 9.90
N TYR A 338 6.36 12.92 9.54
CA TYR A 338 5.23 13.57 8.82
C TYR A 338 4.48 14.66 9.64
N HIS A 339 4.74 15.93 9.33
CA HIS A 339 4.03 17.10 9.87
C HIS A 339 2.75 17.41 9.07
N VAL A 340 1.80 16.47 9.06
CA VAL A 340 0.44 16.71 8.54
C VAL A 340 -0.26 17.79 9.38
N THR A 341 -0.91 18.73 8.69
CA THR A 341 -1.68 19.83 9.29
C THR A 341 -3.17 19.69 9.07
N ASN A 342 -3.62 19.37 7.84
CA ASN A 342 -5.05 19.29 7.48
C ASN A 342 -5.38 17.90 6.89
N PHE A 343 -5.76 16.97 7.77
CA PHE A 343 -5.83 15.52 7.48
C PHE A 343 -6.79 15.13 6.35
N PHE A 344 -7.85 15.91 6.11
CA PHE A 344 -8.88 15.67 5.08
C PHE A 344 -8.62 16.41 3.76
N ALA A 345 -7.61 17.28 3.71
CA ALA A 345 -7.26 18.05 2.53
C ALA A 345 -6.07 17.41 1.79
N PRO A 346 -6.13 17.26 0.45
CA PRO A 346 -4.95 16.95 -0.35
C PRO A 346 -4.06 18.19 -0.46
N SER A 347 -2.75 18.00 -0.49
CA SER A 347 -1.74 19.08 -0.52
C SER A 347 -1.93 20.00 -1.73
N SER A 348 -2.26 21.27 -1.48
CA SER A 348 -2.63 22.24 -2.53
C SER A 348 -1.48 22.63 -3.46
N ARG A 349 -0.26 22.15 -3.19
CA ARG A 349 0.94 22.41 -4.00
C ARG A 349 0.92 21.71 -5.35
N PHE A 350 0.10 20.68 -5.49
CA PHE A 350 0.09 19.79 -6.64
C PHE A 350 -1.16 19.99 -7.52
N GLY A 351 -2.04 20.93 -7.17
CA GLY A 351 -3.32 21.17 -7.84
C GLY A 351 -4.49 21.04 -6.87
N THR A 352 -5.65 20.69 -7.44
CA THR A 352 -6.92 20.59 -6.75
C THR A 352 -7.24 19.16 -6.27
N PRO A 353 -8.24 19.00 -5.37
CA PRO A 353 -8.87 17.71 -5.10
C PRO A 353 -9.28 16.91 -6.34
N ASP A 354 -9.77 17.55 -7.39
CA ASP A 354 -10.27 16.86 -8.58
C ASP A 354 -9.15 16.50 -9.57
N ASP A 355 -8.04 17.25 -9.58
CA ASP A 355 -6.79 16.81 -10.22
C ASP A 355 -6.26 15.51 -9.60
N LEU A 356 -6.36 15.35 -8.27
CA LEU A 356 -5.96 14.12 -7.57
C LEU A 356 -6.89 12.95 -7.91
N LYS A 357 -8.21 13.17 -7.99
CA LYS A 357 -9.15 12.14 -8.48
C LYS A 357 -8.79 11.70 -9.89
N SER A 358 -8.54 12.66 -10.79
CA SER A 358 -8.16 12.36 -12.18
C SER A 358 -6.82 11.61 -12.30
N LEU A 359 -5.86 11.85 -11.39
CA LEU A 359 -4.65 11.03 -11.29
C LEU A 359 -4.98 9.57 -10.94
N ILE A 360 -5.82 9.35 -9.93
CA ILE A 360 -6.19 8.01 -9.45
C ILE A 360 -7.03 7.26 -10.50
N ASP A 361 -8.02 7.92 -11.09
CA ASP A 361 -8.82 7.36 -12.20
C ASP A 361 -7.91 7.00 -13.40
N GLY A 362 -6.96 7.86 -13.77
CA GLY A 362 -5.98 7.57 -14.83
C GLY A 362 -5.00 6.42 -14.50
N ALA A 363 -4.72 6.17 -13.22
CA ALA A 363 -3.98 4.99 -12.78
C ALA A 363 -4.84 3.72 -12.89
N HIS A 364 -6.12 3.82 -12.54
CA HIS A 364 -7.10 2.73 -12.69
C HIS A 364 -7.35 2.37 -14.16
N GLU A 365 -7.39 3.34 -15.08
CA GLU A 365 -7.46 3.11 -16.53
C GLU A 365 -6.23 2.34 -17.05
N LEU A 366 -5.04 2.61 -16.51
CA LEU A 366 -3.82 1.85 -16.79
C LEU A 366 -3.76 0.49 -16.06
N GLY A 367 -4.75 0.16 -15.23
CA GLY A 367 -4.75 -1.04 -14.39
C GLY A 367 -3.58 -1.05 -13.41
N LEU A 368 -3.39 0.05 -12.69
CA LEU A 368 -2.49 0.20 -11.55
C LEU A 368 -3.31 0.40 -10.28
N PHE A 369 -2.98 -0.31 -9.20
CA PHE A 369 -3.50 0.00 -7.86
C PHE A 369 -2.87 1.30 -7.34
N VAL A 370 -3.61 2.10 -6.58
CA VAL A 370 -3.08 3.32 -5.94
C VAL A 370 -3.25 3.25 -4.43
N LEU A 371 -2.14 3.23 -3.70
CA LEU A 371 -2.09 3.30 -2.24
C LEU A 371 -1.64 4.70 -1.80
N MET A 372 -2.18 5.19 -0.69
CA MET A 372 -1.79 6.47 -0.09
C MET A 372 -0.94 6.26 1.18
N ASP A 373 0.05 7.11 1.41
CA ASP A 373 0.69 7.23 2.73
C ASP A 373 -0.29 7.91 3.72
N ILE A 374 -0.69 7.21 4.79
CA ILE A 374 -1.64 7.71 5.81
C ILE A 374 -0.99 7.86 7.18
N VAL A 375 -1.05 9.08 7.71
CA VAL A 375 -0.21 9.51 8.83
C VAL A 375 -1.00 9.58 10.13
N HIS A 376 -1.43 8.44 10.64
CA HIS A 376 -2.19 8.41 11.89
C HIS A 376 -1.33 8.23 13.15
N SER A 377 0.00 8.27 13.03
CA SER A 377 0.93 8.16 14.16
C SER A 377 1.15 9.45 14.95
N HIS A 378 1.06 10.61 14.28
CA HIS A 378 1.31 11.93 14.86
C HIS A 378 0.69 13.06 14.03
N ALA A 379 0.75 14.29 14.55
CA ALA A 379 0.39 15.51 13.82
C ALA A 379 1.45 16.60 14.00
N SER A 380 1.49 17.59 13.10
CA SER A 380 2.38 18.75 13.24
C SER A 380 2.15 19.50 14.56
N ASN A 381 3.20 20.11 15.11
CA ASN A 381 3.10 21.04 16.23
C ASN A 381 2.56 22.44 15.82
N ASN A 382 2.27 22.69 14.54
CA ASN A 382 1.76 23.98 14.06
C ASN A 382 0.38 24.31 14.66
N VAL A 383 0.32 25.42 15.42
CA VAL A 383 -0.88 25.92 16.13
C VAL A 383 -1.77 26.82 15.25
N LEU A 384 -1.22 27.39 14.16
CA LEU A 384 -1.91 28.34 13.28
C LEU A 384 -2.67 27.64 12.15
N ASP A 385 -2.04 26.62 11.56
CA ASP A 385 -2.48 26.02 10.29
C ASP A 385 -2.90 24.55 10.40
N GLY A 386 -2.87 23.96 11.61
CA GLY A 386 -3.20 22.56 11.86
C GLY A 386 -3.81 22.31 13.25
N LEU A 387 -3.99 21.02 13.59
CA LEU A 387 -4.74 20.57 14.76
C LEU A 387 -4.15 20.96 16.14
N ASN A 388 -2.91 21.50 16.24
CA ASN A 388 -2.31 21.76 17.54
C ASN A 388 -3.01 22.91 18.29
N MET A 389 -3.21 22.71 19.60
CA MET A 389 -3.94 23.64 20.48
C MET A 389 -5.29 24.07 19.88
N PHE A 390 -6.05 23.15 19.27
CA PHE A 390 -7.24 23.47 18.46
C PHE A 390 -8.27 24.32 19.25
N ASP A 391 -8.82 23.77 20.32
CA ASP A 391 -9.74 24.44 21.25
C ASP A 391 -9.02 25.28 22.33
N GLY A 392 -7.71 25.53 22.14
CA GLY A 392 -6.83 26.19 23.09
C GLY A 392 -6.28 25.29 24.22
N THR A 393 -6.63 24.00 24.27
CA THR A 393 -6.05 23.01 25.19
C THR A 393 -4.96 22.16 24.53
N ASP A 394 -4.06 21.58 25.33
CA ASP A 394 -3.05 20.65 24.79
C ASP A 394 -3.59 19.22 24.60
N SER A 395 -4.79 18.93 25.11
CA SER A 395 -5.33 17.58 25.35
C SER A 395 -6.54 17.19 24.48
N HIS A 396 -6.87 17.99 23.46
CA HIS A 396 -8.05 17.84 22.59
C HIS A 396 -8.03 16.57 21.73
N TYR A 397 -7.32 16.60 20.59
CA TYR A 397 -7.06 15.43 19.75
C TYR A 397 -5.89 14.56 20.28
N PHE A 398 -5.15 15.08 21.27
CA PHE A 398 -3.84 14.59 21.68
C PHE A 398 -3.79 14.25 23.16
N HIS A 399 -2.80 13.48 23.60
CA HIS A 399 -2.53 13.39 25.04
C HIS A 399 -2.00 14.73 25.59
N SER A 400 -2.17 14.98 26.88
CA SER A 400 -1.60 16.15 27.57
C SER A 400 -0.15 15.92 27.98
N GLY A 401 0.63 16.99 28.09
CA GLY A 401 2.01 16.98 28.58
C GLY A 401 2.93 16.08 27.76
N THR A 402 3.84 15.36 28.42
CA THR A 402 4.89 14.57 27.75
C THR A 402 4.37 13.35 26.98
N LYS A 403 3.26 12.70 27.38
CA LYS A 403 2.64 11.65 26.54
C LYS A 403 2.05 12.25 25.24
N GLY A 404 1.80 13.56 25.22
CA GLY A 404 1.28 14.30 24.08
C GLY A 404 2.29 14.76 23.05
N HIS A 405 3.58 14.48 23.22
CA HIS A 405 4.64 15.11 22.43
C HIS A 405 5.80 14.16 22.10
N HIS A 406 6.07 13.99 20.81
CA HIS A 406 7.15 13.13 20.33
C HIS A 406 8.45 13.94 20.16
N TRP A 407 9.28 13.97 21.19
CA TRP A 407 10.44 14.87 21.31
C TRP A 407 11.46 14.82 20.17
N MET A 408 11.69 13.64 19.56
CA MET A 408 12.62 13.47 18.43
C MET A 408 12.03 14.06 17.13
N TRP A 409 10.71 14.15 17.06
CA TRP A 409 9.93 14.50 15.87
C TRP A 409 9.38 15.94 15.91
N ASP A 410 9.39 16.56 17.09
CA ASP A 410 8.75 17.84 17.40
C ASP A 410 7.27 17.88 16.96
N SER A 411 6.52 16.86 17.39
CA SER A 411 5.16 16.58 16.92
C SER A 411 4.18 16.32 18.07
N ARG A 412 2.88 16.36 17.78
CA ARG A 412 1.81 15.96 18.72
C ARG A 412 1.43 14.49 18.54
N LEU A 413 1.10 13.82 19.64
CA LEU A 413 0.70 12.41 19.66
C LEU A 413 -0.79 12.25 20.02
N PHE A 414 -1.53 11.52 19.17
CA PHE A 414 -2.97 11.32 19.29
C PHE A 414 -3.37 10.60 20.59
N ASN A 415 -4.55 10.92 21.10
CA ASN A 415 -5.19 10.20 22.19
C ASN A 415 -6.13 9.12 21.63
N TYR A 416 -5.58 7.97 21.23
CA TYR A 416 -6.34 6.88 20.59
C TYR A 416 -7.47 6.28 21.46
N GLY A 417 -7.45 6.52 22.78
CA GLY A 417 -8.55 6.16 23.68
C GLY A 417 -9.74 7.14 23.67
N SER A 418 -9.65 8.26 22.96
CA SER A 418 -10.71 9.27 22.88
C SER A 418 -11.69 9.00 21.73
N TRP A 419 -12.99 8.96 22.04
CA TRP A 419 -14.05 8.58 21.08
C TRP A 419 -14.03 9.40 19.79
N GLU A 420 -13.92 10.73 19.89
CA GLU A 420 -13.88 11.62 18.72
C GLU A 420 -12.54 11.59 17.97
N VAL A 421 -11.44 11.18 18.61
CA VAL A 421 -10.17 10.89 17.92
C VAL A 421 -10.29 9.62 17.09
N VAL A 422 -10.89 8.56 17.65
CA VAL A 422 -11.19 7.34 16.88
C VAL A 422 -12.16 7.64 15.73
N ARG A 423 -13.20 8.46 15.96
CA ARG A 423 -14.11 8.93 14.89
C ARG A 423 -13.35 9.66 13.80
N PHE A 424 -12.50 10.63 14.16
CA PHE A 424 -11.70 11.44 13.24
C PHE A 424 -10.79 10.56 12.36
N LEU A 425 -9.98 9.70 12.97
CA LEU A 425 -8.99 8.87 12.26
C LEU A 425 -9.62 7.74 11.43
N LEU A 426 -10.73 7.13 11.90
CA LEU A 426 -11.49 6.17 11.08
C LEU A 426 -12.22 6.86 9.92
N SER A 427 -12.79 8.04 10.16
CA SER A 427 -13.43 8.82 9.10
C SER A 427 -12.43 9.33 8.07
N ASN A 428 -11.19 9.59 8.47
CA ASN A 428 -10.14 9.98 7.54
C ASN A 428 -9.72 8.81 6.64
N ALA A 429 -9.46 7.63 7.20
CA ALA A 429 -9.19 6.43 6.42
C ALA A 429 -10.35 6.08 5.46
N ARG A 430 -11.61 6.27 5.87
CA ARG A 430 -12.76 6.11 4.97
C ARG A 430 -12.82 7.19 3.87
N TRP A 431 -12.61 8.46 4.22
CA TRP A 431 -12.68 9.60 3.30
C TRP A 431 -11.80 9.39 2.06
N TRP A 432 -10.56 8.93 2.24
CA TRP A 432 -9.65 8.65 1.13
C TRP A 432 -10.09 7.46 0.24
N LEU A 433 -10.68 6.41 0.82
CA LEU A 433 -11.24 5.27 0.06
C LEU A 433 -12.56 5.61 -0.65
N GLU A 434 -13.40 6.47 -0.08
CA GLU A 434 -14.74 6.78 -0.62
C GLU A 434 -14.78 8.00 -1.56
N GLU A 435 -14.08 9.09 -1.24
CA GLU A 435 -14.05 10.29 -2.10
C GLU A 435 -13.06 10.11 -3.26
N TYR A 436 -11.81 9.72 -2.95
CA TYR A 436 -10.68 9.70 -3.90
C TYR A 436 -10.40 8.33 -4.53
N LYS A 437 -11.08 7.26 -4.09
CA LYS A 437 -10.99 5.89 -4.63
C LYS A 437 -9.62 5.21 -4.51
N PHE A 438 -8.76 5.62 -3.57
CA PHE A 438 -7.55 4.85 -3.25
C PHE A 438 -7.88 3.38 -2.95
N ASP A 439 -6.98 2.48 -3.34
CA ASP A 439 -7.10 1.03 -3.17
C ASP A 439 -6.47 0.54 -1.84
N GLY A 440 -6.16 1.45 -0.93
CA GLY A 440 -5.56 1.13 0.36
C GLY A 440 -4.48 2.12 0.80
N PHE A 441 -3.67 1.69 1.77
CA PHE A 441 -2.79 2.58 2.52
C PHE A 441 -1.45 1.94 2.91
N ARG A 442 -0.42 2.79 3.02
CA ARG A 442 0.72 2.55 3.91
C ARG A 442 0.52 3.39 5.17
N PHE A 443 0.43 2.74 6.33
CA PHE A 443 0.37 3.42 7.62
C PHE A 443 1.80 3.68 8.10
N ASP A 444 2.12 4.95 8.35
CA ASP A 444 3.49 5.39 8.64
C ASP A 444 3.74 5.72 10.10
N GLY A 445 4.96 5.43 10.56
CA GLY A 445 5.36 5.56 11.96
C GLY A 445 4.63 4.58 12.89
N VAL A 446 4.19 3.42 12.42
CA VAL A 446 3.40 2.47 13.24
C VAL A 446 4.20 1.97 14.45
N THR A 447 5.52 1.85 14.33
CA THR A 447 6.42 1.61 15.49
C THR A 447 6.27 2.68 16.59
N SER A 448 6.04 3.94 16.21
CA SER A 448 5.81 5.04 17.18
C SER A 448 4.43 4.93 17.84
N MET A 449 3.43 4.40 17.13
CA MET A 449 2.10 4.14 17.66
C MET A 449 2.09 3.00 18.68
N MET A 450 2.70 1.86 18.35
CA MET A 450 2.52 0.63 19.13
C MET A 450 3.25 0.60 20.48
N TYR A 451 4.20 1.50 20.73
CA TYR A 451 5.00 1.51 21.96
C TYR A 451 5.10 2.91 22.58
N THR A 452 4.99 2.98 23.89
CA THR A 452 5.09 4.22 24.69
C THR A 452 6.50 4.84 24.72
N HIS A 453 7.51 4.10 24.25
CA HIS A 453 8.87 4.60 23.97
C HIS A 453 9.13 4.82 22.47
N HIS A 454 8.11 4.60 21.63
CA HIS A 454 8.12 4.86 20.18
C HIS A 454 9.22 4.17 19.36
N GLY A 455 9.77 3.06 19.87
CA GLY A 455 10.98 2.43 19.33
C GLY A 455 12.28 3.22 19.53
N LEU A 456 12.23 4.44 20.06
CA LEU A 456 13.41 5.30 20.26
C LEU A 456 14.33 4.71 21.34
N GLN A 457 15.63 4.62 21.01
CA GLN A 457 16.69 4.10 21.90
C GLN A 457 16.44 2.67 22.42
N VAL A 458 15.58 1.90 21.74
CA VAL A 458 15.32 0.49 22.01
C VAL A 458 15.82 -0.37 20.85
N THR A 459 16.38 -1.53 21.17
CA THR A 459 16.74 -2.56 20.20
C THR A 459 15.79 -3.73 20.37
N PHE A 460 15.06 -4.08 19.30
CA PHE A 460 14.25 -5.29 19.26
C PHE A 460 15.16 -6.47 18.90
N THR A 461 15.28 -7.45 19.80
CA THR A 461 16.10 -8.66 19.64
C THR A 461 15.28 -9.84 19.11
N GLY A 462 13.96 -9.68 18.99
CA GLY A 462 13.03 -10.78 18.74
C GLY A 462 12.54 -11.46 20.02
N ASN A 463 12.86 -10.92 21.20
CA ASN A 463 12.36 -11.44 22.47
C ASN A 463 10.95 -10.89 22.75
N TYR A 464 10.00 -11.78 23.04
CA TYR A 464 8.58 -11.46 22.99
C TYR A 464 8.13 -10.52 24.13
N SER A 465 8.93 -10.40 25.20
CA SER A 465 8.73 -9.39 26.25
C SER A 465 9.02 -7.96 25.81
N GLU A 466 9.66 -7.76 24.65
CA GLU A 466 9.87 -6.43 24.03
C GLU A 466 8.60 -5.95 23.30
N TYR A 467 7.76 -6.89 22.84
CA TYR A 467 6.54 -6.62 22.06
C TYR A 467 5.26 -6.61 22.91
N PHE A 468 5.23 -7.35 24.02
CA PHE A 468 4.02 -7.60 24.82
C PHE A 468 4.25 -7.27 26.30
N GLY A 469 3.76 -6.12 26.75
CA GLY A 469 3.83 -5.71 28.15
C GLY A 469 3.43 -4.25 28.35
N TYR A 470 3.78 -3.66 29.50
CA TYR A 470 3.47 -2.26 29.82
C TYR A 470 4.12 -1.22 28.88
N ALA A 471 5.06 -1.63 28.03
CA ALA A 471 5.64 -0.78 26.99
C ALA A 471 4.68 -0.58 25.79
N THR A 472 3.81 -1.56 25.51
CA THR A 472 2.87 -1.55 24.38
C THR A 472 1.74 -0.55 24.64
N ASP A 473 1.49 0.38 23.72
CA ASP A 473 0.31 1.26 23.82
C ASP A 473 -0.92 0.54 23.27
N VAL A 474 -1.72 0.01 24.20
CA VAL A 474 -2.89 -0.81 23.88
C VAL A 474 -3.98 0.00 23.17
N ASP A 475 -4.14 1.29 23.47
CA ASP A 475 -5.15 2.14 22.83
C ASP A 475 -4.80 2.35 21.35
N ALA A 476 -3.52 2.59 21.04
CA ALA A 476 -3.03 2.68 19.67
C ALA A 476 -3.21 1.38 18.89
N VAL A 477 -2.91 0.21 19.48
CA VAL A 477 -3.11 -1.08 18.80
C VAL A 477 -4.59 -1.40 18.61
N ILE A 478 -5.49 -1.00 19.53
CA ILE A 478 -6.94 -1.10 19.33
C ILE A 478 -7.37 -0.25 18.13
N TYR A 479 -6.89 1.00 18.02
CA TYR A 479 -7.18 1.83 16.84
C TYR A 479 -6.73 1.15 15.53
N LEU A 480 -5.53 0.57 15.50
CA LEU A 480 -5.03 -0.17 14.33
C LEU A 480 -5.87 -1.42 14.00
N MET A 481 -6.39 -2.12 15.01
CA MET A 481 -7.32 -3.23 14.80
C MET A 481 -8.68 -2.75 14.27
N LEU A 482 -9.21 -1.62 14.78
CA LEU A 482 -10.48 -1.04 14.32
C LEU A 482 -10.41 -0.56 12.87
N VAL A 483 -9.31 0.09 12.46
CA VAL A 483 -9.17 0.63 11.11
C VAL A 483 -9.00 -0.48 10.08
N ASN A 484 -8.26 -1.55 10.41
CA ASN A 484 -8.15 -2.73 9.53
C ASN A 484 -9.49 -3.52 9.44
N ASP A 485 -10.21 -3.73 10.55
CA ASP A 485 -11.55 -4.37 10.55
C ASP A 485 -12.57 -3.57 9.71
N MET A 486 -12.49 -2.23 9.77
CA MET A 486 -13.29 -1.32 8.94
C MET A 486 -12.92 -1.39 7.45
N ILE A 487 -11.63 -1.23 7.12
CA ILE A 487 -11.15 -1.20 5.72
C ILE A 487 -11.51 -2.52 5.03
N HIS A 488 -11.12 -3.66 5.61
CA HIS A 488 -11.33 -4.97 5.00
C HIS A 488 -12.79 -5.41 4.97
N GLY A 489 -13.62 -4.89 5.89
CA GLY A 489 -15.06 -5.11 5.88
C GLY A 489 -15.83 -4.33 4.82
N LEU A 490 -15.41 -3.08 4.53
CA LEU A 490 -16.08 -2.20 3.57
C LEU A 490 -15.48 -2.26 2.16
N TYR A 491 -14.18 -2.56 2.05
CA TYR A 491 -13.39 -2.61 0.82
C TYR A 491 -12.54 -3.90 0.79
N PRO A 492 -13.13 -5.10 0.59
CA PRO A 492 -12.44 -6.39 0.77
C PRO A 492 -11.35 -6.77 -0.24
N GLU A 493 -10.94 -5.81 -1.09
CA GLU A 493 -9.80 -5.89 -2.02
C GLU A 493 -8.77 -4.77 -1.76
N ALA A 494 -8.97 -3.93 -0.74
CA ALA A 494 -8.03 -2.87 -0.39
C ALA A 494 -6.83 -3.44 0.38
N VAL A 495 -5.65 -2.83 0.20
CA VAL A 495 -4.39 -3.32 0.79
C VAL A 495 -3.92 -2.41 1.92
N THR A 496 -3.55 -3.01 3.05
CA THR A 496 -2.99 -2.29 4.20
C THR A 496 -1.55 -2.73 4.47
N ILE A 497 -0.62 -1.78 4.31
CA ILE A 497 0.81 -1.96 4.58
C ILE A 497 1.17 -1.19 5.86
N GLY A 498 1.93 -1.80 6.78
CA GLY A 498 2.41 -1.11 7.98
C GLY A 498 3.92 -0.86 7.99
N GLU A 499 4.31 0.38 8.29
CA GLU A 499 5.70 0.75 8.60
C GLU A 499 6.03 0.42 10.07
N ASP A 500 6.39 -0.85 10.29
CA ASP A 500 6.90 -1.35 11.56
C ASP A 500 8.35 -1.81 11.43
N VAL A 501 9.27 -1.14 12.15
CA VAL A 501 10.68 -1.57 12.26
C VAL A 501 10.88 -2.55 13.42
N SER A 502 9.91 -2.68 14.35
CA SER A 502 10.09 -3.53 15.53
C SER A 502 10.07 -5.03 15.23
N GLY A 503 9.24 -5.48 14.28
CA GLY A 503 9.05 -6.90 14.02
C GLY A 503 7.92 -7.52 14.85
N MET A 504 6.91 -6.73 15.21
CA MET A 504 5.85 -7.17 16.14
C MET A 504 5.17 -8.46 15.64
N PRO A 505 5.09 -9.53 16.46
CA PRO A 505 4.35 -10.73 16.12
C PRO A 505 2.85 -10.45 15.98
N THR A 506 2.17 -11.17 15.08
CA THR A 506 0.71 -11.07 14.81
C THR A 506 0.27 -9.78 14.12
N PHE A 507 1.22 -9.01 13.57
CA PHE A 507 0.96 -7.74 12.93
C PHE A 507 0.21 -7.92 11.61
N CYS A 508 0.69 -8.83 10.74
CA CYS A 508 0.04 -9.16 9.46
C CYS A 508 -0.96 -10.32 9.56
N LEU A 509 -1.56 -10.54 10.74
CA LEU A 509 -2.57 -11.60 10.95
C LEU A 509 -3.97 -11.00 11.15
N PRO A 510 -5.05 -11.65 10.64
CA PRO A 510 -6.40 -11.11 10.70
C PRO A 510 -6.91 -10.80 12.12
N VAL A 511 -7.62 -9.68 12.26
CA VAL A 511 -8.18 -9.18 13.54
C VAL A 511 -9.08 -10.22 14.21
N GLN A 512 -9.88 -10.96 13.45
CA GLN A 512 -10.81 -11.97 14.00
C GLN A 512 -10.06 -13.21 14.54
N GLY A 513 -8.79 -13.38 14.14
CA GLY A 513 -7.85 -14.38 14.66
C GLY A 513 -7.06 -13.93 15.89
N GLY A 514 -6.98 -12.62 16.18
CA GLY A 514 -6.25 -12.04 17.32
C GLY A 514 -5.08 -11.11 16.94
N GLY A 515 -4.80 -10.95 15.64
CA GLY A 515 -3.74 -10.07 15.14
C GLY A 515 -4.17 -8.60 14.97
N VAL A 516 -3.28 -7.78 14.40
CA VAL A 516 -3.49 -6.33 14.18
C VAL A 516 -4.25 -6.05 12.87
N GLY A 517 -4.19 -6.95 11.90
CA GLY A 517 -5.04 -6.91 10.71
C GLY A 517 -4.43 -6.31 9.43
N PHE A 518 -3.13 -6.02 9.42
CA PHE A 518 -2.43 -5.59 8.19
C PHE A 518 -2.28 -6.74 7.19
N ASP A 519 -2.17 -6.43 5.89
CA ASP A 519 -1.85 -7.42 4.85
C ASP A 519 -0.34 -7.65 4.72
N TYR A 520 0.43 -6.57 4.81
CA TYR A 520 1.89 -6.56 4.65
C TYR A 520 2.56 -5.65 5.69
N ARG A 521 3.83 -5.92 5.95
CA ARG A 521 4.75 -5.01 6.65
C ARG A 521 5.97 -4.71 5.79
N LEU A 522 6.62 -3.57 5.99
CA LEU A 522 7.90 -3.29 5.32
C LEU A 522 9.03 -4.16 5.91
N HIS A 523 9.87 -4.77 5.05
CA HIS A 523 11.07 -5.50 5.48
C HIS A 523 12.30 -4.57 5.53
N MET A 524 12.22 -3.58 6.43
CA MET A 524 13.11 -2.42 6.47
C MET A 524 14.60 -2.77 6.62
N ALA A 525 14.91 -3.86 7.33
CA ALA A 525 16.28 -4.30 7.63
C ALA A 525 17.12 -4.70 6.38
N VAL A 526 16.50 -4.90 5.22
CA VAL A 526 17.22 -5.25 3.98
C VAL A 526 18.02 -4.07 3.44
N ALA A 527 17.47 -2.85 3.48
CA ALA A 527 18.18 -1.65 3.03
C ALA A 527 19.40 -1.38 3.92
N ASP A 528 19.23 -1.45 5.25
CA ASP A 528 20.33 -1.33 6.22
C ASP A 528 21.47 -2.32 5.95
N LYS A 529 21.12 -3.57 5.61
CA LYS A 529 22.14 -4.60 5.27
C LYS A 529 22.90 -4.26 4.00
N TRP A 530 22.24 -3.74 2.96
CA TRP A 530 22.94 -3.30 1.75
C TRP A 530 23.87 -2.13 2.04
N ILE A 531 23.44 -1.14 2.83
CA ILE A 531 24.28 -0.03 3.28
C ILE A 531 25.49 -0.54 4.11
N GLU A 532 25.28 -1.52 5.00
CA GLU A 532 26.35 -2.14 5.80
C GLU A 532 27.40 -2.84 4.92
N LEU A 533 26.95 -3.54 3.87
CA LEU A 533 27.82 -4.24 2.93
C LEU A 533 28.54 -3.28 1.96
N LEU A 534 27.86 -2.23 1.48
CA LEU A 534 28.44 -1.19 0.62
C LEU A 534 29.51 -0.33 1.32
N LYS A 535 29.52 -0.32 2.66
CA LYS A 535 30.58 0.27 3.49
C LYS A 535 31.81 -0.66 3.66
N LYS A 536 31.74 -1.90 3.18
CA LYS A 536 32.83 -2.90 3.17
C LYS A 536 33.31 -3.16 1.74
N ARG A 537 34.38 -3.95 1.59
CA ARG A 537 34.85 -4.43 0.28
C ARG A 537 34.12 -5.71 -0.12
N ASP A 538 34.01 -5.97 -1.43
CA ASP A 538 33.33 -7.15 -2.00
C ASP A 538 33.85 -8.48 -1.41
N GLU A 539 35.15 -8.57 -1.06
CA GLU A 539 35.74 -9.79 -0.50
C GLU A 539 35.30 -10.10 0.94
N GLU A 540 34.70 -9.12 1.64
CA GLU A 540 34.23 -9.21 3.02
C GLU A 540 32.71 -9.48 3.12
N TRP A 541 32.02 -9.60 1.98
CA TRP A 541 30.59 -9.90 1.94
C TRP A 541 30.33 -11.39 2.24
N GLN A 542 29.55 -11.67 3.28
CA GLN A 542 29.13 -13.03 3.63
C GLN A 542 27.80 -13.37 2.96
N MET A 543 27.79 -14.41 2.14
CA MET A 543 26.60 -14.89 1.42
C MET A 543 25.54 -15.40 2.41
N GLY A 544 25.97 -15.99 3.52
CA GLY A 544 25.13 -16.40 4.64
C GLY A 544 24.38 -15.25 5.30
N ASP A 545 25.03 -14.09 5.49
CA ASP A 545 24.42 -12.90 6.09
C ASP A 545 23.38 -12.26 5.16
N ILE A 546 23.68 -12.20 3.84
CA ILE A 546 22.75 -11.73 2.81
C ILE A 546 21.49 -12.60 2.80
N ILE A 547 21.66 -13.91 2.69
CA ILE A 547 20.55 -14.88 2.72
C ILE A 547 19.76 -14.76 4.02
N HIS A 548 20.44 -14.76 5.18
CA HIS A 548 19.78 -14.67 6.48
C HIS A 548 18.92 -13.40 6.57
N THR A 549 19.43 -12.25 6.14
CA THR A 549 18.66 -10.99 6.18
C THR A 549 17.41 -11.05 5.29
N LEU A 550 17.53 -11.58 4.07
CA LEU A 550 16.41 -11.68 3.13
C LEU A 550 15.33 -12.69 3.57
N THR A 551 15.73 -13.78 4.23
CA THR A 551 14.81 -14.87 4.63
C THR A 551 14.39 -14.86 6.11
N ASN A 552 14.99 -14.04 6.97
CA ASN A 552 14.62 -13.93 8.39
C ASN A 552 13.33 -13.10 8.54
N ARG A 553 12.20 -13.74 8.24
CA ARG A 553 10.86 -13.16 8.25
C ARG A 553 9.88 -14.13 8.93
N ARG A 554 8.75 -13.61 9.40
CA ARG A 554 7.74 -14.41 10.11
C ARG A 554 6.86 -15.17 9.12
N TRP A 555 6.70 -16.49 9.32
CA TRP A 555 5.84 -17.31 8.45
C TRP A 555 4.37 -16.89 8.58
N LEU A 556 3.63 -16.93 7.47
CA LEU A 556 2.28 -16.37 7.26
C LEU A 556 2.11 -14.85 7.40
N GLU A 557 3.14 -14.08 7.80
CA GLU A 557 3.10 -12.62 7.87
C GLU A 557 3.86 -12.02 6.68
N LYS A 558 3.13 -11.54 5.65
CA LYS A 558 3.73 -11.09 4.38
C LYS A 558 4.61 -9.85 4.55
N CYS A 559 5.67 -9.75 3.77
CA CYS A 559 6.51 -8.56 3.68
C CYS A 559 6.50 -7.91 2.29
N VAL A 560 6.48 -6.57 2.24
CA VAL A 560 6.96 -5.80 1.08
C VAL A 560 8.43 -5.48 1.30
N VAL A 561 9.27 -5.74 0.30
CA VAL A 561 10.72 -5.55 0.37
C VAL A 561 11.24 -4.57 -0.68
N TYR A 562 12.29 -3.83 -0.33
CA TYR A 562 13.02 -2.91 -1.21
C TYR A 562 14.52 -3.03 -0.94
N ALA A 563 15.33 -2.66 -1.94
CA ALA A 563 16.79 -2.60 -1.78
C ALA A 563 17.23 -1.29 -1.10
N GLU A 564 16.51 -0.19 -1.38
CA GLU A 564 16.73 1.16 -0.85
C GLU A 564 15.38 1.91 -0.82
N SER A 565 15.17 2.77 0.18
CA SER A 565 13.95 3.55 0.42
C SER A 565 14.09 5.02 -0.02
N HIS A 566 13.08 5.82 0.29
CA HIS A 566 13.14 7.27 0.17
C HIS A 566 14.14 7.91 1.17
N ASP A 567 14.35 7.34 2.37
CA ASP A 567 15.32 7.86 3.35
C ASP A 567 16.75 7.79 2.82
N GLN A 568 17.16 6.69 2.17
CA GLN A 568 18.49 6.58 1.54
C GLN A 568 18.65 7.52 0.33
N ALA A 569 17.55 7.98 -0.26
CA ALA A 569 17.57 8.96 -1.33
C ALA A 569 17.70 10.41 -0.82
N LEU A 570 17.52 10.68 0.49
CA LEU A 570 17.59 12.01 1.09
C LEU A 570 19.02 12.47 1.42
N VAL A 571 19.16 13.79 1.61
CA VAL A 571 20.41 14.45 2.00
C VAL A 571 20.91 13.97 3.37
N GLY A 572 21.95 13.13 3.37
CA GLY A 572 22.54 12.56 4.57
C GLY A 572 23.09 11.15 4.36
N ASP A 573 22.52 10.41 3.42
CA ASP A 573 23.05 9.13 2.93
C ASP A 573 23.30 9.20 1.40
N LYS A 574 23.36 8.06 0.72
CA LYS A 574 23.51 7.91 -0.72
C LYS A 574 22.59 6.79 -1.23
N THR A 575 22.13 6.91 -2.48
CA THR A 575 21.53 5.78 -3.22
C THR A 575 22.54 4.65 -3.43
N ILE A 576 22.08 3.41 -3.68
CA ILE A 576 22.95 2.26 -3.97
C ILE A 576 23.82 2.56 -5.19
N ALA A 577 23.28 3.22 -6.22
CA ALA A 577 24.04 3.65 -7.38
C ALA A 577 25.21 4.59 -7.01
N PHE A 578 24.96 5.58 -6.13
CA PHE A 578 25.99 6.54 -5.71
C PHE A 578 26.94 5.99 -4.61
N TRP A 579 26.55 4.97 -3.86
CA TRP A 579 27.46 4.12 -3.05
C TRP A 579 28.40 3.30 -3.94
N LEU A 580 27.90 2.75 -5.05
CA LEU A 580 28.65 1.86 -5.94
C LEU A 580 29.60 2.57 -6.90
N MET A 581 29.22 3.76 -7.38
CA MET A 581 29.90 4.47 -8.48
C MET A 581 30.36 5.90 -8.15
N ASP A 582 29.77 6.53 -7.12
CA ASP A 582 30.10 7.90 -6.67
C ASP A 582 30.18 8.89 -7.86
N LYS A 583 31.15 9.80 -7.87
CA LYS A 583 31.35 10.83 -8.90
C LYS A 583 31.62 10.30 -10.33
N ASP A 584 32.05 9.04 -10.51
CA ASP A 584 32.32 8.50 -11.85
C ASP A 584 31.01 8.44 -12.68
N MET A 585 29.85 8.46 -12.01
CA MET A 585 28.52 8.58 -12.63
C MET A 585 28.34 9.83 -13.52
N TYR A 586 29.07 10.91 -13.24
CA TYR A 586 29.01 12.15 -14.03
C TYR A 586 29.83 12.07 -15.32
N ASP A 587 30.94 11.33 -15.29
CA ASP A 587 31.93 11.31 -16.37
C ASP A 587 31.86 10.06 -17.27
N PHE A 588 31.45 8.90 -16.77
CA PHE A 588 31.62 7.61 -17.47
C PHE A 588 30.31 6.89 -17.83
N MET A 589 29.15 7.49 -17.51
CA MET A 589 27.83 6.91 -17.80
C MET A 589 27.36 7.08 -19.26
N ALA A 590 28.18 7.63 -20.15
CA ALA A 590 27.90 7.67 -21.59
C ALA A 590 28.43 6.41 -22.29
N LEU A 591 27.72 5.94 -23.33
CA LEU A 591 28.08 4.72 -24.07
C LEU A 591 29.22 4.94 -25.09
N ASP A 592 29.46 6.18 -25.51
CA ASP A 592 30.56 6.57 -26.41
C ASP A 592 31.93 6.66 -25.68
N LYS A 593 31.92 6.69 -24.35
CA LYS A 593 33.10 6.58 -23.49
C LYS A 593 33.34 5.14 -23.05
N THR A 594 34.61 4.74 -23.06
CA THR A 594 35.07 3.50 -22.41
C THR A 594 34.65 3.50 -20.94
N SER A 595 34.04 2.41 -20.49
CA SER A 595 33.65 2.24 -19.08
C SER A 595 34.86 2.12 -18.16
N THR A 596 34.68 2.37 -16.87
CA THR A 596 35.69 2.08 -15.84
C THR A 596 35.29 0.81 -15.07
N PRO A 597 36.25 0.05 -14.50
CA PRO A 597 35.93 -1.11 -13.67
C PRO A 597 35.04 -0.78 -12.46
N LEU A 598 34.96 0.49 -12.05
CA LEU A 598 34.04 0.96 -11.00
C LEU A 598 32.59 1.07 -11.52
N ILE A 599 32.40 1.63 -12.72
CA ILE A 599 31.09 1.67 -13.39
C ILE A 599 30.61 0.26 -13.74
N ASP A 600 31.49 -0.61 -14.26
CA ASP A 600 31.14 -2.00 -14.59
C ASP A 600 30.74 -2.79 -13.34
N ARG A 601 31.49 -2.65 -12.24
CA ARG A 601 31.11 -3.17 -10.91
C ARG A 601 29.76 -2.61 -10.47
N GLY A 602 29.54 -1.31 -10.61
CA GLY A 602 28.35 -0.64 -10.10
C GLY A 602 27.08 -1.03 -10.84
N ILE A 603 27.10 -1.05 -12.17
CA ILE A 603 25.98 -1.50 -13.00
C ILE A 603 25.66 -2.97 -12.70
N ALA A 604 26.68 -3.84 -12.59
CA ALA A 604 26.48 -5.24 -12.27
C ALA A 604 25.86 -5.43 -10.87
N LEU A 605 26.46 -4.85 -9.82
CA LEU A 605 25.96 -5.00 -8.45
C LEU A 605 24.60 -4.34 -8.24
N HIS A 606 24.29 -3.20 -8.87
CA HIS A 606 22.96 -2.58 -8.81
C HIS A 606 21.86 -3.52 -9.30
N LYS A 607 22.07 -4.16 -10.46
CA LYS A 607 21.17 -5.18 -11.01
C LYS A 607 21.04 -6.40 -10.07
N MET A 608 22.16 -6.93 -9.60
CA MET A 608 22.18 -8.11 -8.72
C MET A 608 21.49 -7.86 -7.38
N ILE A 609 21.76 -6.73 -6.72
CA ILE A 609 21.19 -6.35 -5.42
C ILE A 609 19.66 -6.24 -5.51
N ARG A 610 19.15 -5.59 -6.57
CA ARG A 610 17.70 -5.43 -6.77
C ARG A 610 17.03 -6.78 -7.07
N LEU A 611 17.61 -7.61 -7.95
CA LEU A 611 17.05 -8.92 -8.29
C LEU A 611 17.10 -9.93 -7.13
N ILE A 612 18.17 -10.00 -6.33
CA ILE A 612 18.19 -10.92 -5.16
C ILE A 612 17.22 -10.45 -4.07
N THR A 613 17.05 -9.13 -3.93
CA THR A 613 16.11 -8.54 -2.97
C THR A 613 14.67 -8.89 -3.32
N MET A 614 14.26 -8.70 -4.58
CA MET A 614 12.95 -9.17 -5.07
C MET A 614 12.83 -10.71 -5.00
N GLY A 615 13.89 -11.41 -5.42
CA GLY A 615 13.95 -12.87 -5.50
C GLY A 615 13.74 -13.59 -4.15
N LEU A 616 14.24 -13.05 -3.03
CA LEU A 616 14.15 -13.73 -1.72
C LEU A 616 13.46 -12.92 -0.61
N GLY A 617 13.39 -11.60 -0.72
CA GLY A 617 13.19 -10.70 0.42
C GLY A 617 11.75 -10.45 0.87
N GLY A 618 10.74 -10.77 0.06
CA GLY A 618 9.34 -10.48 0.37
C GLY A 618 8.35 -11.08 -0.62
N GLU A 619 7.06 -10.83 -0.37
CA GLU A 619 5.88 -11.25 -1.13
C GLU A 619 5.27 -10.09 -1.94
N GLY A 620 5.87 -8.91 -1.85
CA GLY A 620 5.74 -7.79 -2.77
C GLY A 620 7.06 -6.99 -2.81
N TYR A 621 7.27 -6.22 -3.87
CA TYR A 621 8.49 -5.44 -4.10
C TYR A 621 8.18 -3.94 -4.18
N LEU A 622 9.06 -3.09 -3.65
CA LEU A 622 8.96 -1.63 -3.68
C LEU A 622 10.23 -1.03 -4.30
N ASN A 623 10.05 -0.02 -5.14
CA ASN A 623 11.11 0.80 -5.71
C ASN A 623 10.75 2.29 -5.61
N PHE A 624 11.56 3.07 -4.88
CA PHE A 624 11.41 4.52 -4.85
C PHE A 624 11.91 5.16 -6.17
N MET A 625 11.13 6.11 -6.71
CA MET A 625 11.30 6.63 -8.07
C MET A 625 12.71 7.17 -8.41
N GLY A 626 13.21 6.78 -9.57
CA GLY A 626 14.57 7.05 -10.03
C GLY A 626 15.58 5.97 -9.67
N ASN A 627 15.37 5.22 -8.58
CA ASN A 627 16.29 4.16 -8.17
C ASN A 627 16.22 2.96 -9.15
N GLU A 628 15.16 2.83 -9.95
CA GLU A 628 15.06 1.80 -11.00
C GLU A 628 16.15 1.91 -12.06
N PHE A 629 16.58 3.13 -12.40
CA PHE A 629 17.68 3.38 -13.34
C PHE A 629 18.96 3.87 -12.65
N GLY A 630 19.05 3.77 -11.32
CA GLY A 630 20.21 4.23 -10.56
C GLY A 630 20.42 5.73 -10.65
N HIS A 631 19.39 6.53 -10.35
CA HIS A 631 19.45 8.00 -10.37
C HIS A 631 20.67 8.54 -9.57
N PRO A 632 21.48 9.45 -10.15
CA PRO A 632 22.65 10.03 -9.48
C PRO A 632 22.26 11.08 -8.44
N GLU A 633 23.24 11.69 -7.77
CA GLU A 633 23.03 12.72 -6.75
C GLU A 633 22.23 12.19 -5.54
N TRP A 634 21.45 13.05 -4.88
CA TRP A 634 20.51 12.77 -3.80
C TRP A 634 19.36 13.78 -3.89
N ILE A 635 18.32 13.60 -3.07
CA ILE A 635 17.23 14.55 -2.89
C ILE A 635 17.55 15.49 -1.74
N ASP A 636 17.40 16.80 -1.98
CA ASP A 636 17.43 17.83 -0.94
C ASP A 636 16.35 18.87 -1.27
N PHE A 637 15.57 19.26 -0.27
CA PHE A 637 14.41 20.11 -0.44
C PHE A 637 14.69 21.58 -0.06
N PRO A 638 13.92 22.55 -0.58
CA PRO A 638 14.10 23.98 -0.32
C PRO A 638 14.04 24.38 1.16
N ARG A 639 15.19 24.46 1.85
CA ARG A 639 15.26 24.68 3.31
C ARG A 639 16.20 25.81 3.72
N GLY A 640 15.79 26.55 4.75
CA GLY A 640 16.59 27.58 5.42
C GLY A 640 17.55 27.00 6.47
N GLU A 641 18.20 27.89 7.22
CA GLU A 641 19.04 27.52 8.37
C GLU A 641 18.19 26.89 9.49
N GLN A 642 18.60 25.72 9.99
CA GLN A 642 18.02 25.10 11.18
C GLN A 642 18.94 25.31 12.40
N ARG A 643 18.35 25.42 13.59
CA ARG A 643 19.11 25.53 14.86
C ARG A 643 18.64 24.45 15.83
N LEU A 644 19.53 23.51 16.15
CA LEU A 644 19.23 22.45 17.10
C LEU A 644 19.17 22.99 18.53
N HIS A 645 18.44 22.29 19.40
CA HIS A 645 18.41 22.51 20.86
C HIS A 645 19.80 22.52 21.52
N SER A 646 20.80 21.90 20.90
CA SER A 646 22.21 21.92 21.33
C SER A 646 22.96 23.21 20.97
N GLY A 647 22.31 24.20 20.37
CA GLY A 647 22.92 25.42 19.83
C GLY A 647 23.67 25.23 18.51
N LYS A 648 23.76 23.99 17.99
CA LYS A 648 24.38 23.71 16.69
C LYS A 648 23.50 24.26 15.57
N VAL A 649 24.12 25.10 14.73
CA VAL A 649 23.54 25.57 13.46
C VAL A 649 23.75 24.52 12.37
N ILE A 650 22.71 24.27 11.57
CA ILE A 650 22.77 23.46 10.36
C ILE A 650 22.44 24.38 9.17
N PRO A 651 23.35 24.54 8.20
CA PRO A 651 23.10 25.41 7.05
C PRO A 651 21.97 24.85 6.17
N GLY A 652 21.10 25.77 5.74
CA GLY A 652 20.13 25.50 4.67
C GLY A 652 20.81 25.39 3.30
N ASN A 653 20.01 25.14 2.28
CA ASN A 653 20.45 25.09 0.87
C ASN A 653 19.99 26.32 0.07
N ASN A 654 19.77 27.44 0.76
CA ASN A 654 19.24 28.69 0.21
C ASN A 654 17.89 28.52 -0.52
N PHE A 655 17.04 27.62 -0.02
CA PHE A 655 15.75 27.26 -0.64
C PHE A 655 15.90 26.76 -2.09
N SER A 656 16.96 26.00 -2.38
CA SER A 656 17.21 25.44 -3.71
C SER A 656 16.26 24.28 -4.03
N TYR A 657 15.73 24.29 -5.26
CA TYR A 657 14.96 23.19 -5.84
C TYR A 657 15.82 22.26 -6.71
N ASP A 658 17.13 22.49 -6.86
CA ASP A 658 17.97 21.69 -7.80
C ASP A 658 18.09 20.21 -7.42
N LYS A 659 17.93 19.84 -6.14
CA LYS A 659 17.86 18.42 -5.74
C LYS A 659 16.43 17.94 -5.48
N CYS A 660 15.47 18.85 -5.43
CA CYS A 660 14.03 18.55 -5.44
C CYS A 660 13.55 18.30 -6.88
N ARG A 661 14.17 17.32 -7.55
CA ARG A 661 13.77 16.86 -8.89
C ARG A 661 14.08 15.38 -9.15
N ARG A 662 13.37 14.81 -10.12
CA ARG A 662 13.78 13.60 -10.85
C ARG A 662 14.31 13.95 -12.25
N ARG A 663 15.24 13.13 -12.73
CA ARG A 663 15.90 13.22 -14.05
C ARG A 663 15.62 11.98 -14.88
N PHE A 664 14.33 11.73 -15.18
CA PHE A 664 13.89 10.62 -16.05
C PHE A 664 14.54 10.64 -17.44
N ASP A 665 14.94 11.82 -17.90
CA ASP A 665 15.73 12.04 -19.13
C ASP A 665 17.06 11.27 -19.17
N LEU A 666 17.61 10.86 -18.01
CA LEU A 666 18.79 9.99 -17.96
C LEU A 666 18.45 8.54 -18.31
N GLY A 667 17.34 8.01 -17.81
CA GLY A 667 16.89 6.62 -18.05
C GLY A 667 16.25 6.42 -19.43
N ASP A 668 15.59 7.44 -19.99
CA ASP A 668 15.08 7.40 -21.37
C ASP A 668 16.17 7.67 -22.43
N ALA A 669 17.32 8.24 -22.04
CA ALA A 669 18.43 8.49 -22.96
C ALA A 669 19.24 7.21 -23.24
N GLY A 670 18.82 6.42 -24.24
CA GLY A 670 19.51 5.20 -24.73
C GLY A 670 20.96 5.36 -25.22
N LYS A 671 21.57 6.55 -25.11
CA LYS A 671 23.01 6.81 -25.26
C LYS A 671 23.78 6.77 -23.92
N LEU A 672 23.09 6.56 -22.80
CA LEU A 672 23.63 6.51 -21.45
C LEU A 672 23.36 5.15 -20.78
N ARG A 673 24.25 4.74 -19.89
CA ARG A 673 24.22 3.46 -19.16
C ARG A 673 23.05 3.33 -18.17
N TYR A 674 22.45 4.45 -17.76
CA TYR A 674 21.21 4.49 -16.97
C TYR A 674 20.07 3.72 -17.67
N HIS A 675 19.99 3.80 -19.01
CA HIS A 675 18.96 3.11 -19.80
C HIS A 675 19.03 1.58 -19.63
N GLY A 676 20.23 0.99 -19.59
CA GLY A 676 20.38 -0.45 -19.40
C GLY A 676 19.98 -0.94 -18.00
N MET A 677 20.15 -0.10 -16.97
CA MET A 677 19.62 -0.42 -15.64
C MET A 677 18.08 -0.31 -15.61
N GLN A 678 17.51 0.66 -16.33
CA GLN A 678 16.06 0.81 -16.48
C GLN A 678 15.41 -0.40 -17.19
N GLU A 679 15.99 -0.86 -18.31
CA GLU A 679 15.44 -2.01 -19.04
C GLU A 679 15.65 -3.32 -18.26
N PHE A 680 16.68 -3.42 -17.40
CA PHE A 680 16.83 -4.56 -16.49
C PHE A 680 15.74 -4.57 -15.40
N ASP A 681 15.39 -3.41 -14.82
CA ASP A 681 14.27 -3.32 -13.87
C ASP A 681 12.96 -3.79 -14.50
N LYS A 682 12.66 -3.29 -15.70
CA LYS A 682 11.50 -3.68 -16.48
C LYS A 682 11.47 -5.17 -16.81
N ALA A 683 12.62 -5.76 -17.19
CA ALA A 683 12.73 -7.20 -17.40
C ALA A 683 12.48 -7.99 -16.09
N MET A 684 12.99 -7.51 -14.96
CA MET A 684 12.77 -8.08 -13.64
C MET A 684 11.28 -8.05 -13.23
N GLN A 685 10.56 -6.95 -13.44
CA GLN A 685 9.11 -6.89 -13.15
C GLN A 685 8.30 -7.83 -14.07
N HIS A 686 8.64 -7.91 -15.36
CA HIS A 686 7.95 -8.81 -16.30
C HIS A 686 8.18 -10.30 -16.00
N VAL A 687 9.34 -10.69 -15.44
CA VAL A 687 9.56 -12.08 -14.99
C VAL A 687 8.68 -12.42 -13.78
N GLU A 688 8.35 -11.47 -12.90
CA GLU A 688 7.33 -11.71 -11.87
C GLU A 688 5.92 -11.80 -12.45
N ASP A 689 5.56 -11.00 -13.46
CA ASP A 689 4.22 -11.09 -14.07
C ASP A 689 4.02 -12.36 -14.95
N GLU A 690 5.10 -12.89 -15.55
CA GLU A 690 5.07 -14.18 -16.29
C GLU A 690 5.07 -15.39 -15.35
N TYR A 691 5.87 -15.39 -14.26
CA TYR A 691 6.11 -16.58 -13.43
C TYR A 691 5.51 -16.56 -12.01
N GLY A 692 5.10 -15.40 -11.48
CA GLY A 692 4.44 -15.24 -10.17
C GLY A 692 5.25 -15.79 -8.99
N PHE A 693 6.57 -15.59 -8.99
CA PHE A 693 7.47 -16.23 -8.04
C PHE A 693 7.39 -15.62 -6.63
N MET A 694 7.08 -14.32 -6.48
CA MET A 694 7.08 -13.65 -5.17
C MET A 694 6.03 -14.22 -4.20
N THR A 695 4.91 -14.73 -4.69
CA THR A 695 3.91 -15.43 -3.85
C THR A 695 3.88 -16.95 -3.99
N SER A 696 4.92 -17.56 -4.55
CA SER A 696 5.02 -19.02 -4.53
C SER A 696 5.32 -19.53 -3.12
N GLU A 697 4.56 -20.54 -2.68
CA GLU A 697 4.86 -21.33 -1.47
C GLU A 697 6.21 -22.05 -1.58
N HIS A 698 6.75 -22.26 -2.79
CA HIS A 698 8.08 -22.81 -2.97
C HIS A 698 9.14 -21.72 -2.97
N GLN A 699 9.91 -21.65 -1.89
CA GLN A 699 11.16 -20.90 -1.76
C GLN A 699 12.21 -21.81 -1.12
N TYR A 700 13.37 -22.01 -1.75
CA TYR A 700 14.42 -22.89 -1.25
C TYR A 700 15.82 -22.40 -1.63
N VAL A 701 16.65 -22.03 -0.65
CA VAL A 701 18.05 -21.65 -0.90
C VAL A 701 18.92 -22.91 -0.84
N SER A 702 19.39 -23.37 -2.00
CA SER A 702 20.23 -24.57 -2.13
C SER A 702 21.71 -24.26 -1.87
N ARG A 703 22.20 -23.08 -2.26
CA ARG A 703 23.62 -22.69 -2.13
C ARG A 703 23.79 -21.26 -1.63
N LYS A 704 24.80 -21.08 -0.79
CA LYS A 704 25.27 -19.80 -0.23
C LYS A 704 26.76 -19.92 0.10
N ASP A 705 27.55 -20.10 -0.95
CA ASP A 705 28.94 -20.52 -0.85
C ASP A 705 29.86 -19.33 -0.52
N GLU A 706 30.63 -19.43 0.56
CA GLU A 706 31.53 -18.36 1.02
C GLU A 706 32.91 -18.42 0.36
N GLY A 707 33.26 -19.52 -0.32
CA GLY A 707 34.47 -19.61 -1.14
C GLY A 707 34.20 -19.06 -2.53
N ASP A 708 33.20 -19.61 -3.22
CA ASP A 708 32.87 -19.23 -4.60
C ASP A 708 32.12 -17.89 -4.68
N ARG A 709 31.58 -17.38 -3.55
CA ARG A 709 30.63 -16.25 -3.49
C ARG A 709 29.40 -16.47 -4.39
N VAL A 710 28.97 -17.73 -4.51
CA VAL A 710 27.81 -18.12 -5.31
C VAL A 710 26.59 -18.37 -4.42
N ILE A 711 25.49 -17.73 -4.75
CA ILE A 711 24.15 -17.99 -4.19
C ILE A 711 23.30 -18.69 -5.24
N VAL A 712 22.61 -19.76 -4.85
CA VAL A 712 21.59 -20.43 -5.67
C VAL A 712 20.33 -20.64 -4.84
N PHE A 713 19.18 -20.32 -5.42
CA PHE A 713 17.89 -20.62 -4.84
C PHE A 713 16.84 -20.93 -5.90
N GLU A 714 15.81 -21.68 -5.49
CA GLU A 714 14.58 -21.86 -6.24
C GLU A 714 13.48 -20.99 -5.66
N ARG A 715 12.68 -20.35 -6.51
CA ARG A 715 11.42 -19.74 -6.11
C ARG A 715 10.36 -19.91 -7.20
N GLY A 716 9.20 -20.43 -6.85
CA GLY A 716 8.27 -20.98 -7.85
C GLY A 716 8.93 -22.11 -8.64
N ASN A 717 8.89 -22.02 -9.98
CA ASN A 717 9.55 -22.97 -10.87
C ASN A 717 10.93 -22.47 -11.37
N LEU A 718 11.35 -21.27 -10.92
CA LEU A 718 12.57 -20.61 -11.36
C LEU A 718 13.77 -21.03 -10.50
N VAL A 719 14.90 -21.29 -11.15
CA VAL A 719 16.21 -21.44 -10.51
C VAL A 719 16.99 -20.14 -10.72
N PHE A 720 17.38 -19.49 -9.62
CA PHE A 720 18.18 -18.27 -9.62
C PHE A 720 19.64 -18.60 -9.28
N VAL A 721 20.59 -18.07 -10.05
CA VAL A 721 22.03 -18.23 -9.82
C VAL A 721 22.67 -16.84 -9.78
N PHE A 722 23.37 -16.54 -8.68
CA PHE A 722 24.11 -15.29 -8.47
C PHE A 722 25.57 -15.59 -8.19
N ASN A 723 26.49 -15.08 -9.00
CA ASN A 723 27.93 -15.08 -8.73
C ASN A 723 28.36 -13.67 -8.28
N PHE A 724 28.53 -13.47 -6.97
CA PHE A 724 29.02 -12.21 -6.38
C PHE A 724 30.56 -12.09 -6.39
N HIS A 725 31.29 -13.09 -6.89
CA HIS A 725 32.75 -13.05 -6.92
C HIS A 725 33.23 -11.91 -7.81
N TRP A 726 34.19 -11.13 -7.29
CA TRP A 726 34.67 -9.89 -7.89
C TRP A 726 35.57 -10.08 -9.13
N HIS A 727 35.91 -11.34 -9.51
CA HIS A 727 36.69 -11.66 -10.70
C HIS A 727 36.51 -13.11 -11.21
N GLU A 728 36.41 -14.10 -10.32
CA GLU A 728 36.31 -15.52 -10.73
C GLU A 728 34.99 -15.88 -11.42
N SER A 729 35.11 -16.69 -12.48
CA SER A 729 34.01 -17.06 -13.38
C SER A 729 33.98 -18.57 -13.56
N TYR A 730 32.85 -19.20 -13.24
CA TYR A 730 32.78 -20.65 -13.08
C TYR A 730 32.18 -21.34 -14.30
N PHE A 731 32.95 -22.23 -14.92
CA PHE A 731 32.52 -23.12 -16.00
C PHE A 731 31.99 -24.44 -15.43
N ASP A 732 30.98 -25.03 -16.08
CA ASP A 732 30.32 -26.27 -15.67
C ASP A 732 29.91 -26.28 -14.18
N TYR A 733 29.53 -25.12 -13.64
CA TYR A 733 29.19 -24.97 -12.24
C TYR A 733 27.89 -25.72 -11.96
N ARG A 734 27.94 -26.66 -11.01
CA ARG A 734 26.81 -27.52 -10.70
C ARG A 734 25.87 -26.80 -9.74
N VAL A 735 24.58 -26.76 -10.08
CA VAL A 735 23.55 -26.10 -9.27
C VAL A 735 22.36 -27.05 -9.07
N GLY A 736 21.87 -27.19 -7.84
CA GLY A 736 20.76 -28.08 -7.53
C GLY A 736 19.41 -27.55 -8.03
N CYS A 737 18.51 -28.44 -8.47
CA CYS A 737 17.13 -28.12 -8.82
C CYS A 737 16.13 -29.23 -8.44
N LEU A 738 14.86 -28.87 -8.25
CA LEU A 738 13.79 -29.77 -7.85
C LEU A 738 13.23 -30.59 -9.03
N ARG A 739 12.90 -29.91 -10.12
CA ARG A 739 12.13 -30.48 -11.24
C ARG A 739 13.04 -31.09 -12.32
N PRO A 740 12.64 -32.21 -12.94
CA PRO A 740 13.27 -32.69 -14.15
C PRO A 740 12.85 -31.82 -15.34
N GLY A 741 13.70 -31.75 -16.35
CA GLY A 741 13.37 -31.19 -17.65
C GLY A 741 14.52 -30.48 -18.33
N LYS A 742 14.16 -29.66 -19.33
CA LYS A 742 15.05 -28.67 -19.93
C LYS A 742 14.76 -27.31 -19.32
N TYR A 743 15.81 -26.58 -18.98
CA TYR A 743 15.76 -25.20 -18.55
C TYR A 743 16.29 -24.28 -19.65
N LYS A 744 15.75 -23.07 -19.71
CA LYS A 744 16.18 -21.94 -20.55
C LYS A 744 16.52 -20.75 -19.66
N ILE A 745 17.37 -19.84 -20.13
CA ILE A 745 17.50 -18.51 -19.53
C ILE A 745 16.19 -17.75 -19.75
N VAL A 746 15.72 -17.02 -18.73
CA VAL A 746 14.60 -16.07 -18.82
C VAL A 746 14.96 -14.65 -18.38
N LEU A 747 16.02 -14.50 -17.59
CA LEU A 747 16.67 -13.22 -17.32
C LEU A 747 18.17 -13.43 -17.15
N ASP A 748 18.97 -12.60 -17.80
CA ASP A 748 20.42 -12.63 -17.74
C ASP A 748 20.92 -11.20 -17.56
N SER A 749 21.54 -10.91 -16.41
CA SER A 749 22.10 -9.59 -16.13
C SER A 749 23.34 -9.25 -16.97
N ASP A 750 23.96 -10.21 -17.66
CA ASP A 750 25.12 -10.00 -18.52
C ASP A 750 24.77 -9.63 -19.98
N ASP A 751 23.48 -9.49 -20.31
CA ASP A 751 23.03 -9.01 -21.62
C ASP A 751 23.53 -7.58 -21.91
N PRO A 752 24.04 -7.28 -23.12
CA PRO A 752 24.42 -5.92 -23.55
C PRO A 752 23.35 -4.84 -23.39
N LEU A 753 22.06 -5.17 -23.55
CA LEU A 753 20.95 -4.26 -23.31
C LEU A 753 21.00 -3.69 -21.89
N PHE A 754 21.34 -4.55 -20.92
CA PHE A 754 21.47 -4.18 -19.52
C PHE A 754 22.86 -3.66 -19.16
N GLY A 755 23.74 -3.44 -20.14
CA GLY A 755 25.14 -3.03 -19.95
C GLY A 755 26.05 -4.16 -19.43
N GLY A 756 25.75 -5.42 -19.74
CA GLY A 756 26.63 -6.56 -19.49
C GLY A 756 27.59 -6.87 -20.65
N PHE A 757 28.30 -8.00 -20.54
CA PHE A 757 29.42 -8.37 -21.43
C PHE A 757 29.10 -9.45 -22.49
N ASN A 758 27.85 -9.91 -22.60
CA ASN A 758 27.40 -10.93 -23.57
C ASN A 758 28.12 -12.29 -23.44
N ARG A 759 28.42 -12.72 -22.22
CA ARG A 759 29.21 -13.95 -21.95
C ARG A 759 28.36 -15.22 -21.97
N LEU A 760 27.04 -15.12 -21.79
CA LEU A 760 26.10 -16.23 -21.89
C LEU A 760 25.43 -16.30 -23.27
N LYS A 761 24.67 -17.38 -23.50
CA LYS A 761 23.96 -17.65 -24.74
C LYS A 761 22.54 -18.14 -24.43
N HIS A 762 21.54 -17.40 -24.90
CA HIS A 762 20.13 -17.67 -24.56
C HIS A 762 19.49 -18.78 -25.42
N ASP A 763 20.17 -19.22 -26.49
CA ASP A 763 19.77 -20.37 -27.33
C ASP A 763 20.18 -21.75 -26.75
N VAL A 764 20.84 -21.77 -25.58
CA VAL A 764 21.30 -23.00 -24.92
C VAL A 764 20.20 -23.62 -24.05
N GLU A 765 19.91 -24.90 -24.29
CA GLU A 765 19.08 -25.71 -23.40
C GLU A 765 19.94 -26.32 -22.27
N TYR A 766 19.52 -26.12 -21.02
CA TYR A 766 20.20 -26.62 -19.82
C TYR A 766 19.48 -27.86 -19.29
N PHE A 767 20.12 -29.03 -19.34
CA PHE A 767 19.47 -30.31 -19.04
C PHE A 767 19.63 -30.73 -17.58
N SER A 768 18.53 -31.02 -16.88
CA SER A 768 18.58 -31.55 -15.51
C SER A 768 19.15 -32.97 -15.51
N SER A 769 20.17 -33.22 -14.69
CA SER A 769 20.68 -34.56 -14.41
C SER A 769 20.16 -35.05 -13.07
N GLU A 770 19.72 -36.31 -13.01
CA GLU A 770 19.32 -36.99 -11.77
C GLU A 770 20.54 -37.24 -10.86
N GLY A 771 20.36 -37.07 -9.55
CA GLY A 771 21.38 -37.35 -8.54
C GLY A 771 21.56 -36.21 -7.56
N TRP A 772 21.45 -36.53 -6.26
CA TRP A 772 21.42 -35.55 -5.17
C TRP A 772 22.61 -34.58 -5.18
N TYR A 773 22.30 -33.29 -5.06
CA TYR A 773 23.24 -32.18 -4.98
C TYR A 773 22.57 -30.97 -4.31
N ASP A 774 23.26 -30.30 -3.39
CA ASP A 774 22.73 -29.15 -2.62
C ASP A 774 21.32 -29.39 -2.03
N ASP A 775 21.10 -30.59 -1.46
CA ASP A 775 19.82 -31.09 -0.95
C ASP A 775 18.63 -31.02 -1.93
N ARG A 776 18.94 -31.02 -3.23
CA ARG A 776 17.99 -31.18 -4.34
C ARG A 776 18.18 -32.56 -4.99
N PRO A 777 17.12 -33.18 -5.54
CA PRO A 777 17.22 -34.51 -6.17
C PRO A 777 17.97 -34.49 -7.52
N ARG A 778 18.11 -33.31 -8.14
CA ARG A 778 18.65 -33.10 -9.49
C ARG A 778 19.58 -31.90 -9.52
N SER A 779 20.29 -31.74 -10.63
CA SER A 779 21.17 -30.59 -10.85
C SER A 779 21.30 -30.20 -12.32
N LEU A 780 21.53 -28.92 -12.56
CA LEU A 780 21.99 -28.35 -13.84
C LEU A 780 23.52 -28.13 -13.79
N LEU A 781 24.15 -28.00 -14.96
CA LEU A 781 25.49 -27.42 -15.11
C LEU A 781 25.33 -26.08 -15.82
N VAL A 782 25.89 -25.00 -15.27
CA VAL A 782 25.77 -23.64 -15.81
C VAL A 782 27.13 -22.97 -15.94
N TYR A 783 27.22 -21.98 -16.84
CA TYR A 783 28.32 -21.02 -16.83
C TYR A 783 27.89 -19.81 -15.99
N ALA A 784 28.67 -19.46 -14.98
CA ALA A 784 28.37 -18.38 -14.03
C ALA A 784 29.52 -17.34 -14.01
N PRO A 785 29.49 -16.32 -14.89
CA PRO A 785 30.52 -15.29 -14.94
C PRO A 785 30.54 -14.40 -13.69
N CYS A 786 31.70 -13.79 -13.41
CA CYS A 786 31.87 -12.87 -12.29
C CYS A 786 30.91 -11.68 -12.36
N ARG A 787 30.36 -11.31 -11.19
CA ARG A 787 29.31 -10.30 -10.98
C ARG A 787 28.14 -10.46 -11.96
N THR A 788 27.48 -11.61 -11.93
CA THR A 788 26.24 -11.84 -12.69
C THR A 788 25.15 -12.48 -11.83
N ALA A 789 23.91 -12.15 -12.15
CA ALA A 789 22.72 -12.92 -11.84
C ALA A 789 22.08 -13.47 -13.12
N VAL A 790 21.62 -14.72 -13.08
CA VAL A 790 20.92 -15.40 -14.18
C VAL A 790 19.75 -16.20 -13.61
N VAL A 791 18.61 -16.14 -14.28
CA VAL A 791 17.36 -16.82 -13.88
C VAL A 791 16.98 -17.82 -14.97
N TYR A 792 16.71 -19.06 -14.55
CA TYR A 792 16.39 -20.18 -15.42
C TYR A 792 14.97 -20.69 -15.15
N ALA A 793 14.20 -20.91 -16.22
CA ALA A 793 12.85 -21.48 -16.15
C ALA A 793 12.76 -22.78 -16.98
N LEU A 794 11.81 -23.65 -16.69
CA LEU A 794 11.53 -24.81 -17.52
C LEU A 794 11.01 -24.39 -18.91
N VAL A 795 11.42 -25.12 -19.95
CA VAL A 795 10.98 -24.88 -21.33
C VAL A 795 9.48 -25.17 -21.52
N GLU A 796 8.90 -26.04 -20.69
CA GLU A 796 7.48 -26.42 -20.73
C GLU A 796 6.54 -25.46 -19.97
N ASP A 797 7.06 -24.54 -19.15
CA ASP A 797 6.27 -23.64 -18.29
C ASP A 797 5.59 -22.47 -19.05
N LYS A 798 5.47 -22.53 -20.38
CA LYS A 798 4.57 -21.63 -21.13
C LYS A 798 3.12 -21.97 -20.80
N GLN A 799 2.58 -21.32 -19.77
CA GLN A 799 1.12 -21.16 -19.66
C GLN A 799 0.61 -20.54 -20.98
N LYS A 800 -0.48 -21.10 -21.53
CA LYS A 800 -1.05 -20.56 -22.77
C LYS A 800 -1.56 -19.14 -22.52
N PRO A 801 -1.20 -18.15 -23.35
CA PRO A 801 -1.84 -16.84 -23.29
C PRO A 801 -3.35 -17.00 -23.54
N ILE A 802 -4.15 -16.27 -22.77
CA ILE A 802 -5.60 -16.19 -23.00
C ILE A 802 -5.82 -15.21 -24.16
N GLY A 803 -6.03 -15.76 -25.36
CA GLY A 803 -6.38 -15.00 -26.55
C GLY A 803 -5.18 -14.38 -27.28
N GLU A 804 -4.50 -15.18 -28.11
CA GLU A 804 -3.72 -14.61 -29.22
C GLU A 804 -4.68 -14.01 -30.25
N LEU A 805 -4.89 -12.69 -30.19
CA LEU A 805 -5.32 -11.92 -31.36
C LEU A 805 -4.22 -12.04 -32.41
N GLN A 806 -4.60 -12.48 -33.62
CA GLN A 806 -3.63 -12.61 -34.71
C GLN A 806 -3.16 -11.23 -35.18
N PRO A 807 -1.92 -11.09 -35.70
CA PRO A 807 -1.48 -9.84 -36.30
C PRO A 807 -2.34 -9.54 -37.53
N GLU A 808 -2.94 -8.35 -37.60
CA GLU A 808 -3.67 -7.92 -38.79
C GLU A 808 -2.72 -7.79 -39.99
N GLU A 809 -3.12 -8.35 -41.13
CA GLU A 809 -2.33 -8.24 -42.37
C GLU A 809 -2.35 -6.81 -42.93
N ASN A 810 -1.20 -6.40 -43.49
CA ASN A 810 -0.96 -5.07 -44.08
C ASN A 810 -2.15 -4.46 -44.83
N ILE A 811 -2.84 -3.50 -44.22
CA ILE A 811 -3.66 -2.53 -44.95
C ILE A 811 -2.72 -1.68 -45.79
N LYS A 812 -2.76 -1.86 -47.11
CA LYS A 812 -2.01 -1.03 -48.06
C LYS A 812 -2.54 0.41 -48.04
N PRO A 813 -1.66 1.43 -48.21
CA PRO A 813 -2.13 2.77 -48.53
C PRO A 813 -2.96 2.75 -49.82
N VAL A 814 -4.08 3.48 -49.82
CA VAL A 814 -4.83 3.76 -51.06
C VAL A 814 -4.09 4.88 -51.78
N GLU A 815 -3.57 4.61 -52.97
CA GLU A 815 -3.01 5.64 -53.84
C GLU A 815 -4.14 6.52 -54.39
N GLU A 816 -4.16 7.80 -54.01
CA GLU A 816 -5.12 8.78 -54.49
C GLU A 816 -4.73 9.21 -55.92
N ALA A 817 -5.45 8.67 -56.92
CA ALA A 817 -5.09 8.81 -58.32
C ALA A 817 -5.38 10.22 -58.88
N ALA A 818 -4.34 11.05 -58.95
CA ALA A 818 -4.40 12.36 -59.62
C ALA A 818 -4.24 12.22 -61.14
N GLU A 819 -5.35 12.24 -61.89
CA GLU A 819 -5.33 12.41 -63.35
C GLU A 819 -5.05 13.88 -63.75
N PRO A 820 -4.38 14.13 -64.88
CA PRO A 820 -3.92 15.48 -65.26
C PRO A 820 -5.01 16.34 -65.89
N VAL A 821 -4.98 17.64 -65.60
CA VAL A 821 -5.84 18.64 -66.25
C VAL A 821 -5.21 19.11 -67.57
N GLU A 822 -5.86 18.84 -68.70
CA GLU A 822 -5.52 19.45 -70.00
C GLU A 822 -6.06 20.89 -70.11
N GLU A 823 -5.28 21.78 -70.73
CA GLU A 823 -5.73 23.13 -71.09
C GLU A 823 -6.71 23.11 -72.27
N SER A 824 -7.87 23.75 -72.14
CA SER A 824 -8.62 24.25 -73.30
C SER A 824 -9.25 25.62 -73.03
N LYS A 825 -9.55 26.36 -74.10
CA LYS A 825 -9.78 27.82 -74.08
C LYS A 825 -11.26 28.21 -73.96
N PRO A 826 -11.56 29.44 -73.48
CA PRO A 826 -12.92 29.85 -73.11
C PRO A 826 -13.78 30.28 -74.31
N LEU A 827 -15.09 30.41 -74.10
CA LEU A 827 -15.94 31.53 -74.57
C LEU A 827 -17.37 31.46 -73.97
N ASP A 828 -17.93 32.64 -73.69
CA ASP A 828 -19.34 33.08 -73.60
C ASP A 828 -20.46 32.10 -73.16
N CYS A 829 -21.03 32.34 -71.97
CA CYS A 829 -22.25 33.17 -71.83
C CYS A 829 -22.52 33.58 -70.37
#